data_AF-A0AAX0B052-F1
#
_entry.id   AF-A0AAX0B052-F1
#
_cell.length_a   1.000
_cell.length_b   1.000
_cell.length_c   1.000
_cell.angle_alpha   90.00
_cell.angle_beta   90.00
_cell.angle_gamma   90.00
#
_symmetry.space_group_name_H-M   'P 1'
#
loop_
_entity.id
_entity.type
_entity.pdbx_description
1 polymer ?
#
loop_
_entity_poly.entity_id
_entity_poly.type
_entity_poly.pdbx_seq_one_letter_code
_entity_poly.pdbx_strand_id
1 'polypeptide(L)'
;MDILSIDVETYCDLDIKDVGAYKYCEHPSFEILMFAYAFNDEPVEIVDFKNHENIPFRVIDALDDSNIIKSAFNANFERNAISNFFMQTWCPPEEWQCSMIKALTMGLPSSLEMVGKALHFEEDKQKMKEGKDLIKYFCKPCKPTKTNGQRTRNLPEHAPDKWETFKLYCKQDVEVERDIRNKLSKYKTLDKEQQLWELDQHINDRGVGVDIELIKKAIECDEQYQERLISEARELTGLSNPNSPAQLKEWIGKRIGYAVGSINKDIMPTLIKDAETQGKYEVKRILELRQLMGKTSIKKYQTMQVARCNDGRVRGLLQFYGANRTGRWAGRLVQVQNLPQNHLPDLDDARNLLRNGDFEQIEFLYDSVSDTLSQLIRTAFIPREGNRFIVADFSAIEARVIAWIAGEEWRLEVFKTHGKIYEASASQMFHVPIESIKKGSDLRQKGKIAELALGYGGSVGALASMDKAKSIPEEELPELVQHWRNANPNITKFWWDCDKAAKKAIREKTTVTLHHGIKFIYDPGILFIQLPSGRKLSYIRPKIEPHETFSGDKITYEGMEQTSKQWKRLDTYGPKLVENIVQAVARDCLAEAMFKVTASGYDIVMHVHDEIIMDVPKDKGSVEEICNIFGESIEWAKGLPLRADGYECSYYMKD
;
A
#
# COMPACT_ATOMS: atom_id res chain seq x y z
N MET A 1 -8.39 23.50 -23.35
CA MET A 1 -7.68 23.92 -22.13
C MET A 1 -6.22 23.71 -22.42
N ASP A 2 -5.42 24.74 -22.24
CA ASP A 2 -3.99 24.63 -22.48
C ASP A 2 -3.36 23.74 -21.41
N ILE A 3 -2.32 23.00 -21.80
CA ILE A 3 -1.61 22.08 -20.92
C ILE A 3 -0.14 22.47 -20.88
N LEU A 4 0.38 22.65 -19.67
CA LEU A 4 1.80 22.82 -19.39
C LEU A 4 2.36 21.47 -18.89
N SER A 5 3.08 20.75 -19.75
CA SER A 5 3.82 19.56 -19.32
C SER A 5 5.13 19.97 -18.66
N ILE A 6 5.46 19.35 -17.52
CA ILE A 6 6.59 19.72 -16.66
C ILE A 6 7.35 18.48 -16.22
N ASP A 7 8.67 18.59 -16.16
CA ASP A 7 9.55 17.68 -15.42
C ASP A 7 10.64 18.50 -14.71
N VAL A 8 11.05 18.06 -13.51
CA VAL A 8 12.09 18.74 -12.73
C VAL A 8 13.12 17.75 -12.22
N GLU A 9 14.39 18.12 -12.38
CA GLU A 9 15.48 17.39 -11.74
C GLU A 9 15.95 18.15 -10.51
N THR A 10 16.24 17.41 -9.44
CA THR A 10 16.44 17.99 -8.11
C THR A 10 17.68 17.45 -7.42
N TYR A 11 18.19 18.15 -6.42
CA TYR A 11 19.19 17.65 -5.50
C TYR A 11 18.69 17.78 -4.07
N CYS A 12 19.07 16.82 -3.22
CA CYS A 12 18.92 16.90 -1.77
C CYS A 12 19.94 15.95 -1.12
N ASP A 13 20.35 16.25 0.12
CA ASP A 13 21.23 15.33 0.87
C ASP A 13 20.51 14.06 1.34
N LEU A 14 19.17 14.10 1.41
CA LEU A 14 18.35 12.97 1.82
C LEU A 14 17.99 12.07 0.63
N ASP A 15 17.89 10.75 0.85
CA ASP A 15 17.32 9.85 -0.15
C ASP A 15 15.80 9.89 -0.09
N ILE A 16 15.16 10.32 -1.18
CA ILE A 16 13.69 10.39 -1.31
C ILE A 16 12.99 9.07 -0.99
N LYS A 17 13.65 7.92 -1.20
CA LYS A 17 13.08 6.60 -0.89
C LYS A 17 12.94 6.36 0.61
N ASP A 18 13.77 7.00 1.42
CA ASP A 18 13.81 6.82 2.86
C ASP A 18 12.90 7.83 3.57
N VAL A 19 12.87 9.08 3.09
CA VAL A 19 12.16 10.19 3.76
C VAL A 19 10.84 10.58 3.09
N GLY A 20 10.62 10.19 1.84
CA GLY A 20 9.44 10.57 1.05
C GLY A 20 9.54 11.97 0.43
N ALA A 21 8.66 12.26 -0.53
CA ALA A 21 8.70 13.48 -1.34
C ALA A 21 8.57 14.77 -0.52
N TYR A 22 7.66 14.81 0.44
CA TYR A 22 7.41 16.00 1.27
C TYR A 22 8.64 16.40 2.09
N LYS A 23 9.17 15.48 2.90
CA LYS A 23 10.38 15.75 3.70
C LYS A 23 11.61 16.02 2.82
N TYR A 24 11.70 15.34 1.68
CA TYR A 24 12.76 15.59 0.70
C TYR A 24 12.73 17.03 0.19
N CYS A 25 11.55 17.57 -0.16
CA CYS A 25 11.38 18.92 -0.68
C CYS A 25 11.46 20.02 0.39
N GLU A 26 11.10 19.73 1.64
CA GLU A 26 11.24 20.66 2.78
C GLU A 26 12.67 20.77 3.32
N HIS A 27 13.58 19.89 2.90
CA HIS A 27 14.93 19.86 3.44
C HIS A 27 15.72 21.10 3.02
N PRO A 28 16.54 21.72 3.91
CA PRO A 28 17.29 22.94 3.57
C PRO A 28 18.27 22.82 2.40
N SER A 29 18.72 21.61 2.06
CA SER A 29 19.57 21.36 0.88
C SER A 29 18.81 20.95 -0.38
N PHE A 30 17.48 20.94 -0.32
CA PHE A 30 16.65 20.74 -1.50
C PHE A 30 16.83 21.89 -2.49
N GLU A 31 16.95 21.55 -3.76
CA GLU A 31 17.02 22.51 -4.85
C GLU A 31 16.54 21.87 -6.15
N ILE A 32 15.86 22.66 -6.98
CA ILE A 32 15.61 22.31 -8.37
C ILE A 32 16.86 22.68 -9.18
N LEU A 33 17.40 21.68 -9.90
CA LEU A 33 18.58 21.79 -10.74
C LEU A 33 18.23 22.36 -12.12
N MET A 34 17.17 21.84 -12.72
CA MET A 34 16.67 22.21 -14.03
C MET A 34 15.17 21.95 -14.13
N PHE A 35 14.51 22.68 -15.02
CA PHE A 35 13.07 22.64 -15.23
C PHE A 35 12.78 22.49 -16.73
N ALA A 36 12.31 21.31 -17.14
CA ALA A 36 11.88 21.08 -18.51
C ALA A 36 10.38 21.32 -18.64
N TYR A 37 9.96 21.94 -19.74
CA TYR A 37 8.55 22.29 -19.94
C TYR A 37 8.14 22.36 -21.40
N ALA A 38 6.84 22.17 -21.66
CA ALA A 38 6.24 22.42 -22.96
C ALA A 38 4.76 22.81 -22.81
N PHE A 39 4.32 23.80 -23.58
CA PHE A 39 2.91 24.11 -23.74
C PHE A 39 2.32 23.30 -24.89
N ASN A 40 1.26 22.54 -24.64
CA ASN A 40 0.53 21.77 -25.65
C ASN A 40 1.46 20.93 -26.55
N ASP A 41 1.58 21.32 -27.83
CA ASP A 41 2.38 20.70 -28.88
C ASP A 41 3.70 21.46 -29.19
N GLU A 42 4.04 22.49 -28.40
CA GLU A 42 5.32 23.20 -28.53
C GLU A 42 6.52 22.27 -28.27
N PRO A 43 7.71 22.57 -28.84
CA PRO A 43 8.94 21.85 -28.49
C PRO A 43 9.25 21.97 -26.99
N VAL A 44 9.78 20.89 -26.40
CA VAL A 44 10.23 20.97 -25.00
C VAL A 44 11.41 21.92 -24.87
N GLU A 45 11.28 22.86 -23.93
CA GLU A 45 12.31 23.78 -23.50
C GLU A 45 12.86 23.36 -22.12
N ILE A 46 14.01 23.90 -21.74
CA ILE A 46 14.64 23.62 -20.45
C ILE A 46 15.24 24.89 -19.87
N VAL A 47 15.14 25.04 -18.56
CA VAL A 47 15.77 26.09 -17.77
C VAL A 47 16.85 25.44 -16.90
N ASP A 48 18.10 25.87 -17.04
CA ASP A 48 19.24 25.42 -16.24
C ASP A 48 19.54 26.41 -15.11
N PHE A 49 19.01 26.13 -13.92
CA PHE A 49 19.22 27.00 -12.75
C PHE A 49 20.67 27.02 -12.28
N LYS A 50 21.49 26.00 -12.62
CA LYS A 50 22.92 25.99 -12.30
C LYS A 50 23.74 26.86 -13.22
N ASN A 51 23.19 27.27 -14.36
CA ASN A 51 23.75 28.29 -15.23
C ASN A 51 23.08 29.67 -15.03
N HIS A 52 22.39 29.87 -13.91
CA HIS A 52 21.68 31.11 -13.57
C HIS A 52 20.62 31.54 -14.58
N GLU A 53 20.03 30.59 -15.30
CA GLU A 53 18.90 30.85 -16.19
C GLU A 53 17.65 31.16 -15.37
N ASN A 54 16.84 32.11 -15.87
CA ASN A 54 15.58 32.47 -15.25
C ASN A 54 14.45 31.71 -15.94
N ILE A 55 13.51 31.23 -15.13
CA ILE A 55 12.27 30.65 -15.65
C ILE A 55 11.46 31.72 -16.40
N PRO A 56 10.98 31.45 -17.62
CA PRO A 56 10.25 32.45 -18.39
C PRO A 56 8.96 32.88 -17.68
N PHE A 57 8.63 34.19 -17.75
CA PHE A 57 7.45 34.75 -17.09
C PHE A 57 6.15 34.02 -17.46
N ARG A 58 6.00 33.63 -18.73
CA ARG A 58 4.85 32.84 -19.21
C ARG A 58 4.65 31.51 -18.46
N VAL A 59 5.74 30.90 -17.97
CA VAL A 59 5.68 29.63 -17.24
C VAL A 59 5.25 29.89 -15.80
N ILE A 60 5.75 30.97 -15.17
CA ILE A 60 5.31 31.39 -13.83
C ILE A 60 3.81 31.74 -13.84
N ASP A 61 3.37 32.56 -14.80
CA ASP A 61 1.95 32.89 -14.95
C ASP A 61 1.10 31.63 -15.13
N ALA A 62 1.57 30.67 -15.93
CA ALA A 62 0.86 29.43 -16.15
C ALA A 62 0.81 28.51 -14.91
N LEU A 63 1.82 28.55 -14.04
CA LEU A 63 1.79 27.81 -12.77
C LEU A 63 0.68 28.34 -11.86
N ASP A 64 0.43 29.65 -11.86
CA ASP A 64 -0.61 30.30 -11.04
C ASP A 64 -1.99 30.40 -11.75
N ASP A 65 -2.08 30.11 -13.06
CA ASP A 65 -3.35 30.16 -13.80
C ASP A 65 -4.13 28.83 -13.71
N SER A 66 -5.31 28.89 -13.06
CA SER A 66 -6.24 27.76 -12.94
C SER A 66 -6.87 27.31 -14.27
N ASN A 67 -6.76 28.13 -15.33
CA ASN A 67 -7.23 27.77 -16.68
C ASN A 67 -6.21 26.95 -17.47
N ILE A 68 -4.98 26.81 -16.96
CA ILE A 68 -3.92 26.00 -17.55
C ILE A 68 -3.72 24.74 -16.70
N ILE A 69 -3.86 23.59 -17.33
CA ILE A 69 -3.63 22.30 -16.67
C ILE A 69 -2.13 22.06 -16.62
N LYS A 70 -1.60 21.80 -15.43
CA LYS A 70 -0.23 21.33 -15.25
C LYS A 70 -0.20 19.81 -15.37
N SER A 71 0.79 19.23 -16.06
CA SER A 71 0.88 17.79 -16.28
C SER A 71 2.28 17.27 -16.03
N ALA A 72 2.39 16.16 -15.32
CA ALA A 72 3.66 15.49 -15.09
C ALA A 72 3.48 13.97 -14.88
N PHE A 73 4.54 13.21 -15.13
CA PHE A 73 4.56 11.79 -14.82
C PHE A 73 4.94 11.58 -13.34
N ASN A 74 3.92 11.39 -12.49
CA ASN A 74 4.01 11.43 -11.01
C ASN A 74 3.88 12.86 -10.41
N ALA A 75 2.92 13.63 -10.93
CA ALA A 75 2.61 15.02 -10.54
C ALA A 75 2.66 15.38 -9.05
N ASN A 76 2.45 14.42 -8.13
CA ASN A 76 2.63 14.68 -6.71
C ASN A 76 4.06 15.17 -6.37
N PHE A 77 5.08 14.62 -7.03
CA PHE A 77 6.46 15.07 -6.80
C PHE A 77 6.67 16.49 -7.33
N GLU A 78 6.28 16.78 -8.57
CA GLU A 78 6.45 18.10 -9.19
C GLU A 78 5.68 19.17 -8.42
N ARG A 79 4.45 18.88 -7.97
CA ARG A 79 3.67 19.77 -7.11
C ARG A 79 4.45 20.17 -5.85
N ASN A 80 5.01 19.19 -5.14
CA ASN A 80 5.76 19.43 -3.92
C ASN A 80 7.09 20.16 -4.17
N ALA A 81 7.83 19.76 -5.20
CA ALA A 81 9.09 20.38 -5.58
C ALA A 81 8.90 21.87 -5.92
N ILE A 82 7.92 22.18 -6.78
CA ILE A 82 7.63 23.54 -7.25
C ILE A 82 7.10 24.40 -6.11
N SER A 83 6.16 23.88 -5.30
CA SER A 83 5.61 24.64 -4.17
C SER A 83 6.67 25.05 -3.15
N ASN A 84 7.63 24.15 -2.87
CA ASN A 84 8.74 24.46 -1.97
C ASN A 84 9.77 25.41 -2.61
N PHE A 85 10.09 25.22 -3.89
CA PHE A 85 11.13 26.01 -4.56
C PHE A 85 10.72 27.47 -4.79
N PHE A 86 9.49 27.73 -5.23
CA PHE A 86 9.03 29.09 -5.53
C PHE A 86 8.44 29.83 -4.32
N MET A 87 8.44 29.23 -3.13
CA MET A 87 8.04 29.78 -1.80
C MET A 87 6.71 30.58 -1.73
N GLN A 88 5.94 30.68 -2.82
CA GLN A 88 4.68 31.42 -2.95
C GLN A 88 3.70 30.79 -3.96
N THR A 89 4.17 29.92 -4.85
CA THR A 89 3.31 29.19 -5.79
C THR A 89 2.67 28.01 -5.08
N TRP A 90 1.39 28.12 -4.75
CA TRP A 90 0.61 26.97 -4.30
C TRP A 90 0.24 26.13 -5.52
N CYS A 91 0.62 24.85 -5.55
CA CYS A 91 0.22 23.92 -6.61
C CYS A 91 -0.97 23.07 -6.13
N PRO A 92 -2.23 23.50 -6.25
CA PRO A 92 -3.39 22.69 -5.85
C PRO A 92 -3.54 21.46 -6.76
N PRO A 93 -3.95 20.27 -6.25
CA PRO A 93 -4.06 19.08 -7.10
C PRO A 93 -5.11 19.21 -8.20
N GLU A 94 -6.14 20.05 -8.03
CA GLU A 94 -7.22 20.29 -9.01
C GLU A 94 -6.72 20.85 -10.34
N GLU A 95 -5.58 21.54 -10.32
CA GLU A 95 -4.98 22.14 -11.52
C GLU A 95 -3.97 21.20 -12.20
N TRP A 96 -3.86 19.95 -11.71
CA TRP A 96 -2.86 19.00 -12.16
C TRP A 96 -3.47 17.73 -12.73
N GLN A 97 -2.81 17.20 -13.76
CA GLN A 97 -3.06 15.86 -14.30
C GLN A 97 -1.81 15.00 -14.14
N CYS A 98 -2.02 13.77 -13.68
CA CYS A 98 -0.94 12.81 -13.48
C CYS A 98 -1.00 11.69 -14.53
N SER A 99 -0.07 11.72 -15.48
CA SER A 99 0.02 10.70 -16.54
C SER A 99 0.39 9.31 -15.99
N MET A 100 1.04 9.23 -14.83
CA MET A 100 1.24 7.96 -14.12
C MET A 100 -0.11 7.38 -13.65
N ILE A 101 -0.99 8.18 -13.06
CA ILE A 101 -2.32 7.71 -12.64
C ILE A 101 -3.15 7.31 -13.87
N LYS A 102 -3.05 8.08 -14.95
CA LYS A 102 -3.67 7.70 -16.23
C LYS A 102 -3.25 6.31 -16.67
N ALA A 103 -1.95 6.02 -16.67
CA ALA A 103 -1.42 4.69 -17.01
C ALA A 103 -1.93 3.61 -16.04
N LEU A 104 -1.92 3.87 -14.74
CA LEU A 104 -2.39 2.92 -13.73
C LEU A 104 -3.88 2.57 -13.88
N THR A 105 -4.75 3.52 -14.22
CA THR A 105 -6.18 3.24 -14.51
C THR A 105 -6.38 2.31 -15.70
N MET A 106 -5.41 2.28 -16.62
CA MET A 106 -5.36 1.40 -17.79
C MET A 106 -4.67 0.06 -17.49
N GLY A 107 -4.30 -0.23 -16.24
CA GLY A 107 -3.60 -1.46 -15.86
C GLY A 107 -2.12 -1.50 -16.29
N LEU A 108 -1.56 -0.36 -16.71
CA LEU A 108 -0.16 -0.23 -17.12
C LEU A 108 0.76 -0.02 -15.89
N PRO A 109 2.09 -0.19 -16.03
CA PRO A 109 3.06 0.02 -14.94
C PRO A 109 3.06 1.43 -14.33
N SER A 110 3.71 1.60 -13.18
CA SER A 110 3.83 2.90 -12.49
C SER A 110 5.09 3.71 -12.84
N SER A 111 5.99 3.21 -13.70
CA SER A 111 7.20 3.96 -14.08
C SER A 111 7.15 4.37 -15.55
N LEU A 112 7.69 5.55 -15.86
CA LEU A 112 7.68 6.13 -17.20
C LEU A 112 8.30 5.16 -18.22
N GLU A 113 9.48 4.62 -17.87
CA GLU A 113 10.19 3.61 -18.67
C GLU A 113 9.33 2.36 -18.94
N MET A 114 8.71 1.80 -17.91
CA MET A 114 7.93 0.56 -18.08
C MET A 114 6.63 0.80 -18.83
N VAL A 115 6.01 1.99 -18.70
CA VAL A 115 4.82 2.35 -19.49
C VAL A 115 5.19 2.47 -20.97
N GLY A 116 6.27 3.18 -21.32
CA GLY A 116 6.75 3.27 -22.71
C GLY A 116 7.01 1.88 -23.32
N LYS A 117 7.68 1.00 -22.57
CA LYS A 117 7.89 -0.40 -22.98
C LYS A 117 6.59 -1.18 -23.13
N ALA A 118 5.66 -1.07 -22.17
CA ALA A 118 4.37 -1.75 -22.22
C ALA A 118 3.50 -1.27 -23.40
N LEU A 119 3.64 0.00 -23.80
CA LEU A 119 2.97 0.60 -24.96
C LEU A 119 3.69 0.36 -26.29
N HIS A 120 4.85 -0.31 -26.26
CA HIS A 120 5.69 -0.62 -27.42
C HIS A 120 6.16 0.64 -28.16
N PHE A 121 6.59 1.67 -27.43
CA PHE A 121 7.24 2.84 -28.03
C PHE A 121 8.58 2.45 -28.66
N GLU A 122 8.92 3.12 -29.76
CA GLU A 122 10.24 3.01 -30.41
C GLU A 122 11.33 3.48 -29.43
N GLU A 123 12.58 3.06 -29.64
CA GLU A 123 13.66 3.28 -28.66
C GLU A 123 13.96 4.77 -28.44
N ASP A 124 13.83 5.59 -29.48
CA ASP A 124 13.96 7.06 -29.47
C ASP A 124 12.80 7.78 -28.76
N LYS A 125 11.66 7.10 -28.57
CA LYS A 125 10.48 7.58 -27.82
C LYS A 125 10.38 7.00 -26.42
N GLN A 126 11.45 6.37 -25.94
CA GLN A 126 11.54 5.86 -24.57
C GLN A 126 12.37 6.79 -23.69
N LYS A 127 12.21 6.61 -22.38
CA LYS A 127 13.08 7.21 -21.36
C LYS A 127 14.53 6.80 -21.59
N MET A 128 15.48 7.74 -21.53
CA MET A 128 16.90 7.44 -21.76
C MET A 128 17.45 6.51 -20.66
N LYS A 129 18.29 5.55 -21.06
CA LYS A 129 18.86 4.53 -20.15
C LYS A 129 19.90 5.13 -19.19
N GLU A 130 20.58 6.18 -19.63
CA GLU A 130 21.63 6.91 -18.93
C GLU A 130 21.10 7.67 -17.70
N GLY A 131 19.80 8.00 -17.67
CA GLY A 131 19.18 8.82 -16.64
C GLY A 131 19.44 8.34 -15.21
N LYS A 132 19.43 7.02 -14.98
CA LYS A 132 19.68 6.45 -13.65
C LYS A 132 21.07 6.80 -13.12
N ASP A 133 22.07 6.78 -13.99
CA ASP A 133 23.45 7.10 -13.60
C ASP A 133 23.64 8.61 -13.44
N LEU A 134 22.93 9.41 -14.24
CA LEU A 134 22.93 10.88 -14.13
C LEU A 134 22.28 11.35 -12.83
N ILE A 135 21.10 10.82 -12.48
CA ILE A 135 20.43 11.09 -11.20
C ILE A 135 21.35 10.70 -10.03
N LYS A 136 21.96 9.51 -10.09
CA LYS A 136 22.90 9.08 -9.03
C LYS A 136 24.10 10.02 -8.92
N TYR A 137 24.53 10.62 -10.01
CA TYR A 137 25.70 11.49 -10.06
C TYR A 137 25.41 12.91 -9.57
N PHE A 138 24.32 13.53 -10.05
CA PHE A 138 24.00 14.95 -9.82
C PHE A 138 22.95 15.20 -8.72
N CYS A 139 22.01 14.27 -8.49
CA CYS A 139 20.87 14.48 -7.58
C CYS A 139 21.11 13.96 -6.16
N LYS A 140 22.28 13.35 -5.90
CA LYS A 140 22.63 12.74 -4.60
C LYS A 140 24.02 13.14 -4.13
N PRO A 141 24.29 13.14 -2.82
CA PRO A 141 25.64 13.27 -2.29
C PRO A 141 26.57 12.20 -2.86
N CYS A 142 27.84 12.56 -3.05
CA CYS A 142 28.88 11.61 -3.42
C CYS A 142 29.85 11.36 -2.27
N LYS A 143 30.34 10.13 -2.13
CA LYS A 143 31.35 9.80 -1.13
C LYS A 143 32.66 10.55 -1.42
N PRO A 144 33.28 11.21 -0.42
CA PRO A 144 34.62 11.78 -0.56
C PRO A 144 35.65 10.71 -0.91
N THR A 145 36.41 10.93 -1.97
CA THR A 145 37.50 10.06 -2.40
C THR A 145 38.71 10.90 -2.82
N LYS A 146 39.89 10.30 -2.89
CA LYS A 146 41.07 11.00 -3.42
C LYS A 146 40.86 11.43 -4.88
N THR A 147 40.23 10.58 -5.69
CA THR A 147 40.03 10.79 -7.13
C THR A 147 39.06 11.93 -7.44
N ASN A 148 38.07 12.19 -6.58
CA ASN A 148 37.10 13.26 -6.77
C ASN A 148 37.47 14.55 -6.01
N GLY A 149 38.69 14.64 -5.46
CA GLY A 149 39.15 15.81 -4.70
C GLY A 149 38.49 15.96 -3.33
N GLN A 150 38.07 14.86 -2.70
CA GLN A 150 37.35 14.82 -1.42
C GLN A 150 36.00 15.55 -1.41
N ARG A 151 35.42 15.81 -2.60
CA ARG A 151 34.10 16.44 -2.69
C ARG A 151 32.99 15.53 -2.18
N THR A 152 31.99 16.15 -1.57
CA THR A 152 30.76 15.52 -1.06
C THR A 152 29.58 15.63 -2.02
N ARG A 153 29.75 16.37 -3.12
CA ARG A 153 28.71 16.64 -4.11
C ARG A 153 29.31 16.81 -5.51
N ASN A 154 28.63 16.34 -6.55
CA ASN A 154 28.99 16.65 -7.93
C ASN A 154 28.19 17.85 -8.44
N LEU A 155 28.87 18.77 -9.11
CA LEU A 155 28.31 19.97 -9.74
C LEU A 155 28.48 19.85 -11.27
N PRO A 156 27.75 20.63 -12.08
CA PRO A 156 27.87 20.60 -13.53
C PRO A 156 29.31 20.74 -14.04
N GLU A 157 30.09 21.65 -13.44
CA GLU A 157 31.51 21.89 -13.76
C GLU A 157 32.42 20.66 -13.58
N HIS A 158 32.01 19.69 -12.74
CA HIS A 158 32.78 18.45 -12.55
C HIS A 158 32.60 17.44 -13.68
N ALA A 159 31.53 17.56 -14.49
CA ALA A 159 31.27 16.71 -15.64
C ALA A 159 30.34 17.39 -16.66
N PRO A 160 30.82 18.41 -17.41
CA PRO A 160 29.97 19.20 -18.31
C PRO A 160 29.24 18.35 -19.37
N ASP A 161 29.92 17.38 -19.98
CA ASP A 161 29.30 16.49 -20.99
C ASP A 161 28.15 15.65 -20.42
N LYS A 162 28.27 15.24 -19.15
CA LYS A 162 27.19 14.53 -18.45
C LYS A 162 26.04 15.47 -18.13
N TRP A 163 26.32 16.74 -17.84
CA TRP A 163 25.30 17.75 -17.58
C TRP A 163 24.47 18.04 -18.83
N GLU A 164 25.10 18.18 -20.00
CA GLU A 164 24.38 18.33 -21.28
C GLU A 164 23.50 17.10 -21.57
N THR A 165 24.02 15.89 -21.36
CA THR A 165 23.22 14.67 -21.46
C THR A 165 22.05 14.66 -20.45
N PHE A 166 22.25 15.20 -19.25
CA PHE A 166 21.21 15.27 -18.22
C PHE A 166 20.09 16.25 -18.57
N LYS A 167 20.43 17.38 -19.20
CA LYS A 167 19.45 18.30 -19.79
C LYS A 167 18.61 17.62 -20.87
N LEU A 168 19.23 16.86 -21.77
CA LEU A 168 18.51 16.09 -22.80
C LEU A 168 17.58 15.05 -22.17
N TYR A 169 18.03 14.39 -21.11
CA TYR A 169 17.24 13.42 -20.35
C TYR A 169 15.98 14.04 -19.72
N CYS A 170 16.11 15.17 -19.03
CA CYS A 170 14.96 15.87 -18.44
C CYS A 170 13.95 16.29 -19.51
N LYS A 171 14.44 16.81 -20.66
CA LYS A 171 13.57 17.11 -21.81
C LYS A 171 12.87 15.88 -22.36
N GLN A 172 13.59 14.77 -22.50
CA GLN A 172 13.04 13.51 -23.01
C GLN A 172 11.94 12.98 -22.08
N ASP A 173 12.07 13.10 -20.77
CA ASP A 173 11.03 12.67 -19.83
C ASP A 173 9.69 13.42 -20.07
N VAL A 174 9.74 14.73 -20.39
CA VAL A 174 8.56 15.50 -20.82
C VAL A 174 7.99 14.98 -22.15
N GLU A 175 8.84 14.70 -23.15
CA GLU A 175 8.36 14.16 -24.44
C GLU A 175 7.70 12.78 -24.27
N VAL A 176 8.30 11.89 -23.47
CA VAL A 176 7.75 10.55 -23.20
C VAL A 176 6.44 10.64 -22.42
N GLU A 177 6.34 11.56 -21.46
CA GLU A 177 5.09 11.86 -20.74
C GLU A 177 3.97 12.27 -21.70
N ARG A 178 4.26 13.21 -22.61
CA ARG A 178 3.32 13.69 -23.63
C ARG A 178 2.90 12.58 -24.59
N ASP A 179 3.84 11.76 -25.05
CA ASP A 179 3.55 10.61 -25.91
C ASP A 179 2.65 9.60 -25.23
N ILE A 180 2.89 9.29 -23.93
CA ILE A 180 2.00 8.43 -23.14
C ILE A 180 0.61 9.05 -23.03
N ARG A 181 0.52 10.33 -22.64
CA ARG A 181 -0.75 11.04 -22.50
C ARG A 181 -1.54 11.04 -23.82
N ASN A 182 -0.89 11.37 -24.93
CA ASN A 182 -1.48 11.39 -26.26
C ASN A 182 -1.94 9.99 -26.68
N LYS A 183 -1.14 8.95 -26.44
CA LYS A 183 -1.50 7.55 -26.74
C LYS A 183 -2.72 7.08 -25.95
N LEU A 184 -2.86 7.54 -24.71
CA LEU A 184 -3.95 7.16 -23.81
C LEU A 184 -5.16 8.10 -23.88
N SER A 185 -5.09 9.20 -24.63
CA SER A 185 -6.13 10.24 -24.75
C SER A 185 -7.50 9.70 -25.18
N LYS A 186 -7.52 8.65 -26.02
CA LYS A 186 -8.77 8.01 -26.47
C LYS A 186 -9.58 7.38 -25.34
N TYR A 187 -8.96 7.10 -24.20
CA TYR A 187 -9.63 6.60 -23.02
C TYR A 187 -9.77 7.77 -22.05
N LYS A 188 -10.96 8.38 -21.91
CA LYS A 188 -11.16 9.45 -20.94
C LYS A 188 -11.03 8.90 -19.51
N THR A 189 -10.33 9.61 -18.62
CA THR A 189 -10.41 9.34 -17.17
C THR A 189 -11.79 9.78 -16.68
N LEU A 190 -12.43 9.02 -15.81
CA LEU A 190 -13.69 9.46 -15.20
C LEU A 190 -13.42 10.68 -14.32
N ASP A 191 -14.28 11.69 -14.39
CA ASP A 191 -14.10 12.93 -13.62
C ASP A 191 -14.06 12.63 -12.10
N LYS A 192 -14.88 11.67 -11.63
CA LYS A 192 -14.82 11.15 -10.25
C LYS A 192 -13.47 10.53 -9.87
N GLU A 193 -12.77 9.87 -10.80
CA GLU A 193 -11.46 9.29 -10.50
C GLU A 193 -10.37 10.36 -10.37
N GLN A 194 -10.48 11.43 -11.17
CA GLN A 194 -9.63 12.61 -11.04
C GLN A 194 -9.88 13.31 -9.70
N GLN A 195 -11.15 13.55 -9.34
CA GLN A 195 -11.54 14.10 -8.03
C GLN A 195 -11.06 13.25 -6.85
N LEU A 196 -11.05 11.92 -7.02
CA LEU A 196 -10.57 11.04 -5.96
C LEU A 196 -9.05 11.07 -5.83
N TRP A 197 -8.33 11.24 -6.94
CA TRP A 197 -6.89 11.50 -6.91
C TRP A 197 -6.57 12.85 -6.24
N GLU A 198 -7.37 13.88 -6.50
CA GLU A 198 -7.28 15.19 -5.82
C GLU A 198 -7.50 15.03 -4.31
N LEU A 199 -8.54 14.30 -3.90
CA LEU A 199 -8.78 14.00 -2.49
C LEU A 199 -7.63 13.21 -1.85
N ASP A 200 -7.07 12.21 -2.54
CA ASP A 200 -5.86 11.49 -2.08
C ASP A 200 -4.68 12.44 -1.90
N GLN A 201 -4.50 13.40 -2.81
CA GLN A 201 -3.44 14.39 -2.70
C GLN A 201 -3.68 15.29 -1.49
N HIS A 202 -4.90 15.79 -1.27
CA HIS A 202 -5.24 16.57 -0.07
C HIS A 202 -5.01 15.80 1.23
N ILE A 203 -5.31 14.51 1.27
CA ILE A 203 -5.04 13.65 2.43
C ILE A 203 -3.52 13.54 2.67
N ASN A 204 -2.74 13.28 1.63
CA ASN A 204 -1.29 13.20 1.73
C ASN A 204 -0.64 14.54 2.09
N ASP A 205 -1.13 15.64 1.50
CA ASP A 205 -0.71 17.02 1.76
C ASP A 205 -1.03 17.40 3.21
N ARG A 206 -2.18 16.97 3.77
CA ARG A 206 -2.54 17.18 5.18
C ARG A 206 -1.73 16.34 6.14
N GLY A 207 -1.39 15.10 5.79
CA GLY A 207 -0.62 14.16 6.62
C GLY A 207 -1.27 13.86 7.97
N VAL A 208 -0.53 13.18 8.85
CA VAL A 208 -0.96 12.83 10.23
C VAL A 208 0.13 13.17 11.24
N GLY A 209 -0.25 13.64 12.43
CA GLY A 209 0.68 13.99 13.51
C GLY A 209 1.32 12.75 14.13
N VAL A 210 2.54 12.90 14.66
CA VAL A 210 3.24 11.82 15.37
C VAL A 210 3.77 12.26 16.74
N ASP A 211 3.68 11.39 17.75
CA ASP A 211 4.22 11.60 19.10
C ASP A 211 5.74 11.38 19.09
N ILE A 212 6.48 12.50 19.04
CA ILE A 212 7.94 12.50 18.92
C ILE A 212 8.59 11.88 20.15
N GLU A 213 8.05 12.13 21.35
CA GLU A 213 8.63 11.60 22.59
C GLU A 213 8.44 10.08 22.64
N LEU A 214 7.25 9.58 22.31
CA LEU A 214 7.00 8.16 22.23
C LEU A 214 7.92 7.47 21.20
N ILE A 215 8.08 8.05 20.01
CA ILE A 215 8.97 7.52 18.96
C ILE A 215 10.41 7.44 19.46
N LYS A 216 10.92 8.52 20.05
CA LYS A 216 12.28 8.59 20.58
C LYS A 216 12.49 7.54 21.66
N LYS A 217 11.57 7.43 22.61
CA LYS A 217 11.63 6.47 23.70
C LYS A 217 11.50 5.02 23.23
N ALA A 218 10.71 4.76 22.19
CA ALA A 218 10.64 3.44 21.56
C ALA A 218 11.98 3.00 20.98
N ILE A 219 12.70 3.91 20.32
CA ILE A 219 14.03 3.65 19.76
C ILE A 219 15.04 3.44 20.90
N GLU A 220 15.06 4.31 21.91
CA GLU A 220 15.94 4.18 23.08
C GLU A 220 15.70 2.86 23.85
N CYS A 221 14.44 2.45 24.02
CA CYS A 221 14.06 1.22 24.70
C CYS A 221 14.60 -0.02 23.96
N ASP A 222 14.43 -0.07 22.64
CA ASP A 222 14.94 -1.18 21.83
C ASP A 222 16.47 -1.21 21.81
N GLU A 223 17.14 -0.06 21.68
CA GLU A 223 18.60 0.03 21.72
C GLU A 223 19.16 -0.53 23.04
N GLN A 224 18.60 -0.12 24.19
CA GLN A 224 19.00 -0.63 25.50
C GLN A 224 18.68 -2.12 25.68
N TYR A 225 17.53 -2.58 25.17
CA TYR A 225 17.18 -3.99 25.23
C TYR A 225 18.12 -4.85 24.37
N GLN A 226 18.41 -4.43 23.14
CA GLN A 226 19.35 -5.11 22.24
C GLN A 226 20.77 -5.13 22.80
N GLU A 227 21.25 -4.04 23.41
CA GLU A 227 22.57 -3.99 24.03
C GLU A 227 22.71 -5.00 25.17
N ARG A 228 21.67 -5.16 25.99
CA ARG A 228 21.64 -6.16 27.07
C ARG A 228 21.63 -7.60 26.53
N LEU A 229 20.80 -7.89 25.53
CA LEU A 229 20.78 -9.20 24.88
C LEU A 229 22.13 -9.56 24.24
N ILE A 230 22.78 -8.59 23.58
CA ILE A 230 24.10 -8.78 22.98
C ILE A 230 25.15 -9.01 24.07
N SER A 231 25.08 -8.28 25.19
CA SER A 231 26.00 -8.44 26.31
C SER A 231 25.88 -9.81 26.96
N GLU A 232 24.67 -10.27 27.25
CA GLU A 232 24.41 -11.62 27.75
C GLU A 232 24.92 -12.70 26.76
N ALA A 233 24.65 -12.51 25.46
CA ALA A 233 25.13 -13.43 24.44
C ALA A 233 26.66 -13.45 24.34
N ARG A 234 27.33 -12.32 24.54
CA ARG A 234 28.81 -12.24 24.60
C ARG A 234 29.36 -12.98 25.82
N GLU A 235 28.75 -12.79 26.98
CA GLU A 235 29.16 -13.47 28.22
C GLU A 235 29.04 -14.99 28.11
N LEU A 236 27.93 -15.48 27.55
CA LEU A 236 27.70 -16.91 27.36
C LEU A 236 28.60 -17.52 26.28
N THR A 237 28.88 -16.79 25.19
CA THR A 237 29.59 -17.37 24.03
C THR A 237 31.09 -17.12 24.01
N GLY A 238 31.56 -16.03 24.61
CA GLY A 238 32.92 -15.50 24.42
C GLY A 238 33.18 -14.93 23.02
N LEU A 239 32.16 -14.79 22.17
CA LEU A 239 32.32 -14.26 20.81
C LEU A 239 32.36 -12.73 20.82
N SER A 240 33.22 -12.13 20.01
CA SER A 240 33.25 -10.68 19.82
C SER A 240 31.97 -10.15 19.16
N ASN A 241 31.39 -10.94 18.25
CA ASN A 241 30.13 -10.64 17.57
C ASN A 241 29.15 -11.83 17.61
N PRO A 242 28.37 -11.99 18.70
CA PRO A 242 27.39 -13.07 18.81
C PRO A 242 26.23 -12.96 17.79
N ASN A 243 26.10 -11.82 17.11
CA ASN A 243 25.12 -11.64 16.04
C ASN A 243 25.56 -12.21 14.68
N SER A 244 26.82 -12.62 14.53
CA SER A 244 27.31 -13.25 13.30
C SER A 244 26.75 -14.67 13.15
N PRO A 245 25.93 -14.96 12.11
CA PRO A 245 25.37 -16.30 11.94
C PRO A 245 26.43 -17.38 11.73
N ALA A 246 27.56 -17.04 11.12
CA ALA A 246 28.66 -17.97 10.90
C ALA A 246 29.32 -18.37 12.23
N GLN A 247 29.68 -17.38 13.05
CA GLN A 247 30.31 -17.62 14.35
C GLN A 247 29.39 -18.38 15.30
N LEU A 248 28.09 -18.03 15.30
CA LEU A 248 27.11 -18.68 16.16
C LEU A 248 26.86 -20.15 15.76
N LYS A 249 26.75 -20.44 14.45
CA LYS A 249 26.60 -21.82 13.96
C LYS A 249 27.78 -22.71 14.33
N GLU A 250 29.00 -22.18 14.23
CA GLU A 250 30.20 -22.91 14.63
C GLU A 250 30.21 -23.17 16.15
N TRP A 251 29.89 -22.14 16.94
CA TRP A 251 29.85 -22.23 18.40
C TRP A 251 28.80 -23.23 18.90
N ILE A 252 27.61 -23.23 18.30
CA ILE A 252 26.53 -24.17 18.59
C ILE A 252 26.94 -25.59 18.17
N GLY A 253 27.42 -25.75 16.93
CA GLY A 253 27.77 -27.06 16.37
C GLY A 253 28.84 -27.80 17.18
N LYS A 254 29.83 -27.08 17.71
CA LYS A 254 30.85 -27.62 18.62
C LYS A 254 30.26 -28.19 19.92
N ARG A 255 29.11 -27.69 20.40
CA ARG A 255 28.50 -28.08 21.68
C ARG A 255 27.45 -29.17 21.56
N ILE A 256 26.72 -29.21 20.44
CA ILE A 256 25.71 -30.24 20.15
C ILE A 256 26.28 -31.43 19.36
N GLY A 257 27.53 -31.34 18.91
CA GLY A 257 28.27 -32.47 18.31
C GLY A 257 27.99 -32.71 16.83
N TYR A 258 27.24 -31.83 16.16
CA TYR A 258 26.99 -31.90 14.72
C TYR A 258 26.99 -30.50 14.09
N ALA A 259 27.24 -30.42 12.79
CA ALA A 259 27.29 -29.16 12.06
C ALA A 259 25.88 -28.56 11.91
N VAL A 260 25.70 -27.30 12.34
CA VAL A 260 24.45 -26.56 12.13
C VAL A 260 24.51 -25.85 10.78
N GLY A 261 23.69 -26.29 9.83
CA GLY A 261 23.60 -25.67 8.50
C GLY A 261 22.92 -24.30 8.51
N SER A 262 21.88 -24.13 9.33
CA SER A 262 21.03 -22.96 9.39
C SER A 262 20.49 -22.72 10.80
N ILE A 263 20.33 -21.43 11.15
CA ILE A 263 19.72 -20.94 12.39
C ILE A 263 18.59 -19.95 12.06
N ASN A 264 17.82 -20.26 11.01
CA ASN A 264 16.66 -19.47 10.62
C ASN A 264 15.44 -19.80 11.51
N LYS A 265 14.38 -19.01 11.35
CA LYS A 265 13.15 -19.13 12.16
C LYS A 265 12.52 -20.52 12.11
N ASP A 266 12.63 -21.22 10.96
CA ASP A 266 11.98 -22.51 10.74
C ASP A 266 12.68 -23.66 11.48
N ILE A 267 14.01 -23.59 11.61
CA ILE A 267 14.83 -24.65 12.23
C ILE A 267 15.05 -24.38 13.72
N MET A 268 14.90 -23.12 14.16
CA MET A 268 15.13 -22.71 15.55
C MET A 268 14.35 -23.52 16.60
N PRO A 269 13.04 -23.82 16.44
CA PRO A 269 12.29 -24.59 17.44
C PRO A 269 12.86 -26.00 17.63
N THR A 270 13.27 -26.65 16.54
CA THR A 270 13.89 -27.98 16.58
C THR A 270 15.23 -27.92 17.29
N LEU A 271 16.08 -26.93 16.96
CA LEU A 271 17.38 -26.77 17.63
C LEU A 271 17.25 -26.47 19.13
N ILE A 272 16.27 -25.67 19.52
CA ILE A 272 15.96 -25.37 20.93
C ILE A 272 15.56 -26.66 21.66
N LYS A 273 14.65 -27.44 21.08
CA LYS A 273 14.18 -28.71 21.65
C LYS A 273 15.29 -29.75 21.74
N ASP A 274 16.15 -29.83 20.72
CA ASP A 274 17.31 -30.73 20.71
C ASP A 274 18.31 -30.34 21.80
N ALA A 275 18.62 -29.05 21.94
CA ALA A 275 19.51 -28.55 22.98
C ALA A 275 18.95 -28.85 24.38
N GLU A 276 17.64 -28.66 24.58
CA GLU A 276 16.95 -29.00 25.83
C GLU A 276 17.01 -30.51 26.13
N THR A 277 16.71 -31.36 25.15
CA THR A 277 16.74 -32.83 25.30
C THR A 277 18.16 -33.34 25.62
N GLN A 278 19.19 -32.66 25.11
CA GLN A 278 20.59 -32.98 25.37
C GLN A 278 21.15 -32.31 26.65
N GLY A 279 20.34 -31.58 27.42
CA GLY A 279 20.79 -30.85 28.61
C GLY A 279 21.76 -29.71 28.34
N LYS A 280 21.78 -29.18 27.10
CA LYS A 280 22.66 -28.09 26.65
C LYS A 280 21.98 -26.73 26.85
N TYR A 281 21.72 -26.37 28.10
CA TYR A 281 20.96 -25.15 28.44
C TYR A 281 21.61 -23.84 27.96
N GLU A 282 22.93 -23.75 27.90
CA GLU A 282 23.64 -22.59 27.31
C GLU A 282 23.33 -22.42 25.81
N VAL A 283 23.23 -23.54 25.08
CA VAL A 283 22.88 -23.53 23.66
C VAL A 283 21.41 -23.12 23.50
N LYS A 284 20.52 -23.66 24.33
CA LYS A 284 19.11 -23.25 24.38
C LYS A 284 18.99 -21.75 24.58
N ARG A 285 19.64 -21.19 25.60
CA ARG A 285 19.60 -19.76 25.92
C ARG A 285 20.14 -18.90 24.77
N ILE A 286 21.23 -19.33 24.12
CA ILE A 286 21.77 -18.61 22.96
C ILE A 286 20.83 -18.62 21.75
N LEU A 287 20.15 -19.73 21.50
CA LEU A 287 19.14 -19.82 20.45
C LEU A 287 17.94 -18.89 20.75
N GLU A 288 17.51 -18.82 22.00
CA GLU A 288 16.46 -17.88 22.48
C GLU A 288 16.91 -16.42 22.33
N LEU A 289 18.11 -16.07 22.81
CA LEU A 289 18.69 -14.73 22.65
C LEU A 289 18.77 -14.34 21.17
N ARG A 290 19.16 -15.27 20.29
CA ARG A 290 19.17 -15.03 18.85
C ARG A 290 17.78 -14.76 18.28
N GLN A 291 16.74 -15.43 18.78
CA GLN A 291 15.36 -15.14 18.38
C GLN A 291 14.95 -13.73 18.81
N LEU A 292 15.30 -13.33 20.04
CA LEU A 292 14.99 -12.00 20.57
C LEU A 292 15.71 -10.89 19.79
N MET A 293 17.02 -11.04 19.56
CA MET A 293 17.82 -10.11 18.75
C MET A 293 17.38 -10.03 17.28
N GLY A 294 16.71 -11.08 16.77
CA GLY A 294 16.19 -11.12 15.41
C GLY A 294 14.86 -10.41 15.20
N LYS A 295 14.11 -10.12 16.28
CA LYS A 295 12.85 -9.38 16.20
C LYS A 295 13.16 -7.89 16.11
N THR A 296 12.67 -7.22 15.07
CA THR A 296 12.79 -5.76 14.93
C THR A 296 11.39 -5.16 14.89
N SER A 297 11.07 -4.35 15.89
CA SER A 297 9.80 -3.61 15.98
C SER A 297 9.98 -2.11 15.73
N ILE A 298 11.21 -1.63 15.59
CA ILE A 298 11.52 -0.20 15.54
C ILE A 298 11.55 0.45 14.16
N LYS A 299 11.61 -0.34 13.07
CA LYS A 299 11.76 0.22 11.72
C LYS A 299 10.68 1.24 11.38
N LYS A 300 9.43 1.00 11.82
CA LYS A 300 8.33 1.96 11.62
C LYS A 300 8.52 3.25 12.41
N TYR A 301 8.98 3.19 13.66
CA TYR A 301 9.33 4.38 14.46
C TYR A 301 10.46 5.19 13.80
N GLN A 302 11.51 4.51 13.33
CA GLN A 302 12.61 5.16 12.59
C GLN A 302 12.09 5.82 11.30
N THR A 303 11.22 5.12 10.53
CA THR A 303 10.61 5.70 9.33
C THR A 303 9.74 6.92 9.66
N MET A 304 8.96 6.89 10.74
CA MET A 304 8.20 8.06 11.19
C MET A 304 9.13 9.23 11.54
N GLN A 305 10.24 8.96 12.23
CA GLN A 305 11.21 9.98 12.63
C GLN A 305 11.86 10.66 11.42
N VAL A 306 12.31 9.89 10.42
CA VAL A 306 13.02 10.45 9.26
C VAL A 306 12.09 11.06 8.21
N ALA A 307 10.84 10.59 8.11
CA ALA A 307 9.84 11.13 7.18
C ALA A 307 9.04 12.32 7.73
N ARG A 308 9.29 12.71 9.00
CA ARG A 308 8.57 13.80 9.67
C ARG A 308 8.91 15.15 9.05
N CYS A 309 7.88 15.86 8.60
CA CYS A 309 7.93 17.23 8.11
C CYS A 309 8.13 18.22 9.26
N ASN A 310 8.46 19.47 8.94
CA ASN A 310 8.85 20.46 9.95
C ASN A 310 7.72 20.79 10.94
N ASP A 311 6.46 20.63 10.53
CA ASP A 311 5.26 20.83 11.35
C ASP A 311 4.93 19.66 12.29
N GLY A 312 5.77 18.62 12.34
CA GLY A 312 5.54 17.44 13.19
C GLY A 312 4.64 16.38 12.58
N ARG A 313 4.23 16.51 11.32
CA ARG A 313 3.40 15.53 10.62
C ARG A 313 4.23 14.65 9.69
N VAL A 314 3.75 13.45 9.44
CA VAL A 314 4.24 12.59 8.35
C VAL A 314 3.25 12.66 7.19
N ARG A 315 3.77 12.82 5.97
CA ARG A 315 3.01 13.05 4.73
C ARG A 315 3.35 12.00 3.68
N GLY A 316 2.51 11.88 2.64
CA GLY A 316 2.78 10.94 1.54
C GLY A 316 2.71 9.47 1.95
N LEU A 317 1.84 9.14 2.91
CA LEU A 317 1.70 7.77 3.44
C LEU A 317 0.90 6.85 2.51
N LEU A 318 0.23 7.40 1.51
CA LEU A 318 -0.67 6.68 0.62
C LEU A 318 -0.25 6.91 -0.84
N GLN A 319 -0.33 5.85 -1.65
CA GLN A 319 -0.24 5.95 -3.09
C GLN A 319 -1.59 5.57 -3.71
N PHE A 320 -2.21 6.53 -4.39
CA PHE A 320 -3.36 6.30 -5.27
C PHE A 320 -3.05 5.21 -6.30
N TYR A 321 -4.00 4.29 -6.51
CA TYR A 321 -3.83 3.17 -7.45
C TYR A 321 -2.62 2.26 -7.19
N GLY A 322 -2.15 2.18 -5.94
CA GLY A 322 -1.04 1.30 -5.56
C GLY A 322 -1.31 -0.19 -5.84
N ALA A 323 -2.56 -0.63 -5.76
CA ALA A 323 -3.03 -1.92 -6.28
C ALA A 323 -3.56 -1.75 -7.70
N ASN A 324 -2.65 -1.86 -8.66
CA ASN A 324 -2.86 -1.56 -10.09
C ASN A 324 -4.14 -2.16 -10.72
N ARG A 325 -4.59 -3.35 -10.27
CA ARG A 325 -5.78 -4.00 -10.85
C ARG A 325 -7.08 -3.47 -10.26
N THR A 326 -7.15 -3.27 -8.95
CA THR A 326 -8.41 -2.96 -8.24
C THR A 326 -8.59 -1.47 -8.00
N GLY A 327 -7.52 -0.69 -8.10
CA GLY A 327 -7.49 0.74 -7.80
C GLY A 327 -7.42 1.05 -6.30
N ARG A 328 -7.26 0.03 -5.43
CA ARG A 328 -7.01 0.26 -4.00
C ARG A 328 -5.69 0.99 -3.81
N TRP A 329 -5.64 1.84 -2.80
CA TRP A 329 -4.43 2.51 -2.36
C TRP A 329 -3.41 1.54 -1.79
N ALA A 330 -2.14 1.92 -1.81
CA ALA A 330 -1.09 1.21 -1.09
C ALA A 330 -0.39 2.13 -0.11
N GLY A 331 0.01 1.59 1.04
CA GLY A 331 0.82 2.32 2.01
C GLY A 331 2.24 2.59 1.49
N ARG A 332 2.76 3.78 1.77
CA ARG A 332 4.15 4.20 1.52
C ARG A 332 4.80 4.62 2.84
N LEU A 333 6.13 4.70 2.84
CA LEU A 333 6.94 5.03 4.02
C LEU A 333 6.63 4.10 5.19
N VAL A 334 5.87 4.57 6.20
CA VAL A 334 5.46 3.80 7.38
C VAL A 334 4.56 2.60 7.01
N GLN A 335 3.93 2.63 5.82
CA GLN A 335 2.98 1.64 5.35
C GLN A 335 1.84 1.40 6.36
N VAL A 336 0.94 2.38 6.47
CA VAL A 336 -0.19 2.37 7.42
C VAL A 336 -1.12 1.15 7.26
N GLN A 337 -1.20 0.63 6.05
CA GLN A 337 -1.93 -0.61 5.69
C GLN A 337 -1.35 -1.88 6.34
N ASN A 338 -0.11 -1.83 6.83
CA ASN A 338 0.61 -2.96 7.42
C ASN A 338 0.96 -2.71 8.90
N LEU A 339 0.13 -1.96 9.63
CA LEU A 339 0.34 -1.70 11.06
C LEU A 339 -0.09 -2.90 11.91
N PRO A 340 0.74 -3.36 12.88
CA PRO A 340 0.38 -4.44 13.80
C PRO A 340 -0.91 -4.15 14.56
N GLN A 341 -1.64 -5.20 14.93
CA GLN A 341 -2.85 -5.08 15.74
C GLN A 341 -2.54 -4.84 17.23
N ASN A 342 -3.46 -4.16 17.91
CA ASN A 342 -3.42 -3.93 19.35
C ASN A 342 -4.12 -5.11 20.06
N HIS A 343 -3.45 -5.74 21.01
CA HIS A 343 -3.94 -6.85 21.81
C HIS A 343 -3.64 -6.70 23.31
N LEU A 344 -2.84 -5.70 23.69
CA LEU A 344 -2.60 -5.33 25.09
C LEU A 344 -3.90 -4.80 25.74
N PRO A 345 -4.39 -5.43 26.83
CA PRO A 345 -5.58 -4.96 27.53
C PRO A 345 -5.36 -3.62 28.24
N ASP A 346 -4.11 -3.32 28.61
CA ASP A 346 -3.61 -2.14 29.33
C ASP A 346 -2.74 -1.25 28.40
N LEU A 347 -3.24 -1.02 27.18
CA LEU A 347 -2.52 -0.30 26.12
C LEU A 347 -2.06 1.11 26.55
N ASP A 348 -2.90 1.84 27.29
CA ASP A 348 -2.60 3.18 27.81
C ASP A 348 -1.41 3.15 28.80
N ASP A 349 -1.39 2.19 29.71
CA ASP A 349 -0.33 2.05 30.71
C ASP A 349 1.00 1.70 30.02
N ALA A 350 0.99 0.74 29.09
CA ALA A 350 2.16 0.38 28.27
C ALA A 350 2.71 1.60 27.51
N ARG A 351 1.83 2.38 26.90
CA ARG A 351 2.18 3.60 26.16
C ARG A 351 2.81 4.64 27.07
N ASN A 352 2.23 4.86 28.25
CA ASN A 352 2.71 5.87 29.20
C ASN A 352 4.05 5.48 29.83
N LEU A 353 4.24 4.21 30.22
CA LEU A 353 5.53 3.70 30.68
C LEU A 353 6.62 3.93 29.62
N LEU A 354 6.31 3.63 28.35
CA LEU A 354 7.27 3.84 27.27
C LEU A 354 7.59 5.31 27.09
N ARG A 355 6.57 6.16 27.01
CA ARG A 355 6.73 7.61 26.83
C ARG A 355 7.47 8.28 27.99
N ASN A 356 7.37 7.75 29.21
CA ASN A 356 8.10 8.24 30.39
C ASN A 356 9.55 7.73 30.46
N GLY A 357 9.90 6.70 29.70
CA GLY A 357 11.23 6.08 29.75
C GLY A 357 11.37 4.97 30.79
N ASP A 358 10.27 4.42 31.29
CA ASP A 358 10.24 3.38 32.33
C ASP A 358 10.51 1.98 31.75
N PHE A 359 11.64 1.80 31.07
CA PHE A 359 11.93 0.60 30.27
C PHE A 359 12.03 -0.69 31.09
N GLU A 360 12.56 -0.61 32.32
CA GLU A 360 12.63 -1.75 33.24
C GLU A 360 11.24 -2.25 33.62
N GLN A 361 10.27 -1.35 33.79
CA GLN A 361 8.89 -1.72 34.09
C GLN A 361 8.22 -2.40 32.89
N ILE A 362 8.51 -1.94 31.67
CA ILE A 362 8.00 -2.59 30.45
C ILE A 362 8.49 -4.03 30.36
N GLU A 363 9.79 -4.26 30.60
CA GLU A 363 10.34 -5.61 30.56
C GLU A 363 9.83 -6.50 31.70
N PHE A 364 9.53 -5.91 32.86
CA PHE A 364 8.99 -6.65 33.99
C PHE A 364 7.50 -7.00 33.83
N LEU A 365 6.69 -6.10 33.28
CA LEU A 365 5.24 -6.24 33.19
C LEU A 365 4.76 -6.96 31.93
N TYR A 366 5.52 -6.88 30.82
CA TYR A 366 5.12 -7.45 29.53
C TYR A 366 6.04 -8.58 29.08
N ASP A 367 5.45 -9.65 28.56
CA ASP A 367 6.15 -10.87 28.13
C ASP A 367 7.25 -10.63 27.09
N SER A 368 7.13 -9.58 26.27
CA SER A 368 8.12 -9.28 25.24
C SER A 368 8.17 -7.79 24.92
N VAL A 369 9.30 -7.16 25.23
CA VAL A 369 9.58 -5.75 24.87
C VAL A 369 9.35 -5.50 23.37
N SER A 370 9.89 -6.36 22.50
CA SER A 370 9.73 -6.19 21.04
C SER A 370 8.27 -6.26 20.59
N ASP A 371 7.48 -7.15 21.17
CA ASP A 371 6.05 -7.27 20.85
C ASP A 371 5.26 -6.07 21.39
N THR A 372 5.51 -5.65 22.64
CA THR A 372 4.93 -4.43 23.23
C THR A 372 5.22 -3.21 22.36
N LEU A 373 6.48 -2.99 21.97
CA LEU A 373 6.87 -1.91 21.06
C LEU A 373 6.14 -2.01 19.72
N SER A 374 5.95 -3.22 19.18
CA SER A 374 5.22 -3.46 17.92
C SER A 374 3.73 -3.09 18.02
N GLN A 375 3.08 -3.45 19.13
CA GLN A 375 1.68 -3.13 19.37
C GLN A 375 1.46 -1.62 19.62
N LEU A 376 2.45 -0.93 20.17
CA LEU A 376 2.39 0.52 20.42
C LEU A 376 2.55 1.39 19.15
N ILE A 377 2.91 0.82 18.00
CA ILE A 377 3.23 1.62 16.79
C ILE A 377 2.05 2.49 16.35
N ARG A 378 0.81 2.01 16.47
CA ARG A 378 -0.36 2.82 16.09
C ARG A 378 -0.53 4.04 16.99
N THR A 379 -0.21 3.91 18.28
CA THR A 379 -0.43 4.96 19.28
C THR A 379 0.57 6.12 19.15
N ALA A 380 1.56 5.97 18.26
CA ALA A 380 2.44 7.05 17.83
C ALA A 380 1.74 8.05 16.92
N PHE A 381 0.66 7.70 16.23
CA PHE A 381 -0.12 8.68 15.47
C PHE A 381 -1.06 9.42 16.41
N ILE A 382 -1.02 10.75 16.37
CA ILE A 382 -1.78 11.63 17.25
C ILE A 382 -2.51 12.73 16.44
N PRO A 383 -3.69 13.17 16.90
CA PRO A 383 -4.42 14.28 16.29
C PRO A 383 -3.70 15.61 16.53
N ARG A 384 -4.17 16.68 15.88
CA ARG A 384 -3.71 18.04 16.22
C ARG A 384 -4.05 18.38 17.66
N GLU A 385 -3.33 19.34 18.23
CA GLU A 385 -3.67 19.90 19.53
C GLU A 385 -5.09 20.47 19.51
N GLY A 386 -5.89 20.17 20.54
CA GLY A 386 -7.31 20.51 20.60
C GLY A 386 -8.26 19.56 19.86
N ASN A 387 -7.73 18.62 19.06
CA ASN A 387 -8.51 17.64 18.29
C ASN A 387 -8.54 16.25 18.94
N ARG A 388 -9.34 15.37 18.35
CA ARG A 388 -9.39 13.92 18.57
C ARG A 388 -9.47 13.21 17.22
N PHE A 389 -9.13 11.93 17.18
CA PHE A 389 -9.48 11.11 16.02
C PHE A 389 -10.91 10.63 16.14
N ILE A 390 -11.62 10.69 15.02
CA ILE A 390 -12.81 9.87 14.80
C ILE A 390 -12.46 8.90 13.69
N VAL A 391 -12.86 7.64 13.86
CA VAL A 391 -12.55 6.54 12.95
C VAL A 391 -13.86 5.90 12.52
N ALA A 392 -14.00 5.62 11.22
CA ALA A 392 -15.15 4.95 10.64
C ALA A 392 -14.70 3.86 9.66
N ASP A 393 -15.28 2.66 9.77
CA ASP A 393 -14.92 1.48 8.99
C ASP A 393 -16.17 0.80 8.41
N PHE A 394 -16.02 0.20 7.22
CA PHE A 394 -17.04 -0.70 6.70
C PHE A 394 -16.84 -2.12 7.23
N SER A 395 -17.75 -2.59 8.08
CA SER A 395 -17.65 -3.95 8.60
C SER A 395 -17.93 -5.00 7.51
N ALA A 396 -16.87 -5.73 7.12
CA ALA A 396 -16.89 -6.83 6.14
C ALA A 396 -17.42 -6.46 4.74
N ILE A 397 -17.00 -5.30 4.20
CA ILE A 397 -17.49 -4.79 2.91
C ILE A 397 -17.37 -5.78 1.75
N GLU A 398 -16.27 -6.51 1.63
CA GLU A 398 -16.08 -7.43 0.50
C GLU A 398 -17.08 -8.59 0.52
N ALA A 399 -17.40 -9.11 1.70
CA ALA A 399 -18.42 -10.14 1.87
C ALA A 399 -19.83 -9.62 1.53
N ARG A 400 -20.12 -8.35 1.84
CA ARG A 400 -21.38 -7.69 1.44
C ARG A 400 -21.45 -7.49 -0.07
N VAL A 401 -20.36 -7.03 -0.68
CA VAL A 401 -20.26 -6.75 -2.11
C VAL A 401 -20.41 -8.03 -2.94
N ILE A 402 -19.70 -9.10 -2.59
CA ILE A 402 -19.83 -10.37 -3.35
C ILE A 402 -21.23 -10.96 -3.22
N ALA A 403 -21.83 -10.92 -2.03
CA ALA A 403 -23.21 -11.39 -1.82
C ALA A 403 -24.22 -10.55 -2.62
N TRP A 404 -24.04 -9.23 -2.64
CA TRP A 404 -24.89 -8.32 -3.40
C TRP A 404 -24.78 -8.56 -4.91
N ILE A 405 -23.55 -8.61 -5.45
CA ILE A 405 -23.35 -8.80 -6.89
C ILE A 405 -23.83 -10.17 -7.36
N ALA A 406 -23.62 -11.21 -6.55
CA ALA A 406 -24.03 -12.57 -6.87
C ALA A 406 -25.53 -12.82 -6.66
N GLY A 407 -26.23 -11.99 -5.86
CA GLY A 407 -27.61 -12.26 -5.43
C GLY A 407 -27.71 -13.37 -4.39
N GLU A 408 -26.76 -13.44 -3.45
CA GLU A 408 -26.76 -14.43 -2.36
C GLU A 408 -27.63 -13.93 -1.19
N GLU A 409 -28.95 -14.10 -1.31
CA GLU A 409 -29.95 -13.46 -0.43
C GLU A 409 -29.77 -13.79 1.06
N TRP A 410 -29.46 -15.03 1.42
CA TRP A 410 -29.33 -15.40 2.84
C TRP A 410 -28.22 -14.60 3.54
N ARG A 411 -27.12 -14.30 2.83
CA ARG A 411 -26.04 -13.44 3.35
C ARG A 411 -26.49 -12.00 3.48
N LEU A 412 -27.21 -11.49 2.48
CA LEU A 412 -27.76 -10.13 2.51
C LEU A 412 -28.71 -9.94 3.70
N GLU A 413 -29.54 -10.93 4.01
CA GLU A 413 -30.42 -10.89 5.18
C GLU A 413 -29.64 -10.91 6.51
N VAL A 414 -28.55 -11.68 6.61
CA VAL A 414 -27.64 -11.63 7.77
C VAL A 414 -27.08 -10.22 7.94
N PHE A 415 -26.67 -9.57 6.85
CA PHE A 415 -26.11 -8.22 6.86
C PHE A 415 -27.12 -7.11 7.18
N LYS A 416 -28.40 -7.29 6.81
CA LYS A 416 -29.50 -6.37 7.13
C LYS A 416 -29.97 -6.50 8.59
N THR A 417 -29.75 -7.67 9.20
CA THR A 417 -30.17 -7.95 10.59
C THR A 417 -29.02 -7.72 11.58
N HIS A 418 -28.35 -8.77 12.03
CA HIS A 418 -27.37 -8.72 13.12
C HIS A 418 -25.91 -8.64 12.64
N GLY A 419 -25.64 -8.86 11.35
CA GLY A 419 -24.31 -8.72 10.74
C GLY A 419 -23.26 -9.76 11.14
N LYS A 420 -23.66 -10.83 11.85
CA LYS A 420 -22.74 -11.88 12.36
C LYS A 420 -22.43 -12.91 11.26
N ILE A 421 -21.71 -12.47 10.22
CA ILE A 421 -21.51 -13.27 9.01
C ILE A 421 -20.71 -14.54 9.26
N TYR A 422 -19.75 -14.55 10.18
CA TYR A 422 -18.93 -15.73 10.44
C TYR A 422 -19.72 -16.84 11.15
N GLU A 423 -20.54 -16.46 12.12
CA GLU A 423 -21.48 -17.33 12.81
C GLU A 423 -22.55 -17.85 11.84
N ALA A 424 -23.09 -16.99 10.98
CA ALA A 424 -24.06 -17.39 9.97
C ALA A 424 -23.46 -18.33 8.91
N SER A 425 -22.25 -18.06 8.42
CA SER A 425 -21.53 -18.95 7.50
C SER A 425 -21.32 -20.33 8.14
N ALA A 426 -20.88 -20.39 9.39
CA ALA A 426 -20.73 -21.66 10.10
C ALA A 426 -22.08 -22.38 10.27
N SER A 427 -23.14 -21.66 10.65
CA SER A 427 -24.49 -22.20 10.77
C SER A 427 -24.99 -22.83 9.47
N GLN A 428 -24.81 -22.15 8.33
CA GLN A 428 -25.18 -22.65 7.00
C GLN A 428 -24.32 -23.85 6.56
N MET A 429 -23.00 -23.80 6.79
CA MET A 429 -22.09 -24.88 6.41
C MET A 429 -22.36 -26.18 7.18
N PHE A 430 -22.58 -26.08 8.49
CA PHE A 430 -22.69 -27.24 9.39
C PHE A 430 -24.13 -27.59 9.77
N HIS A 431 -25.12 -26.82 9.30
CA HIS A 431 -26.55 -27.02 9.55
C HIS A 431 -26.90 -27.02 11.05
N VAL A 432 -26.30 -26.09 11.81
CA VAL A 432 -26.54 -25.91 13.25
C VAL A 432 -27.16 -24.53 13.53
N PRO A 433 -27.96 -24.36 14.59
CA PRO A 433 -28.54 -23.05 14.93
C PRO A 433 -27.47 -21.99 15.22
N ILE A 434 -27.65 -20.76 14.73
CA ILE A 434 -26.65 -19.69 14.90
C ILE A 434 -26.42 -19.35 16.39
N GLU A 435 -27.45 -19.49 17.23
CA GLU A 435 -27.41 -19.23 18.68
C GLU A 435 -26.48 -20.20 19.42
N SER A 436 -26.20 -21.36 18.83
CA SER A 436 -25.24 -22.33 19.37
C SER A 436 -23.78 -21.93 19.14
N ILE A 437 -23.54 -20.94 18.27
CA ILE A 437 -22.20 -20.52 17.84
C ILE A 437 -21.81 -19.25 18.60
N LYS A 438 -20.97 -19.41 19.62
CA LYS A 438 -20.45 -18.29 20.43
C LYS A 438 -19.15 -17.72 19.85
N LYS A 439 -18.84 -16.47 20.20
CA LYS A 439 -17.53 -15.85 19.91
C LYS A 439 -16.43 -16.71 20.55
N GLY A 440 -15.46 -17.15 19.75
CA GLY A 440 -14.38 -18.04 20.19
C GLY A 440 -14.65 -19.54 20.06
N SER A 441 -15.81 -19.96 19.52
CA SER A 441 -16.04 -21.39 19.22
C SER A 441 -15.26 -21.85 17.99
N ASP A 442 -14.92 -23.14 17.96
CA ASP A 442 -14.25 -23.80 16.82
C ASP A 442 -15.04 -23.62 15.52
N LEU A 443 -16.37 -23.82 15.58
CA LEU A 443 -17.25 -23.62 14.42
C LEU A 443 -17.20 -22.21 13.86
N ARG A 444 -17.15 -21.18 14.73
CA ARG A 444 -17.02 -19.78 14.29
C ARG A 444 -15.67 -19.54 13.60
N GLN A 445 -14.60 -20.14 14.12
CA GLN A 445 -13.27 -20.04 13.53
C GLN A 445 -13.24 -20.68 12.14
N LYS A 446 -13.80 -21.89 11.99
CA LYS A 446 -13.99 -22.56 10.69
C LYS A 446 -14.80 -21.70 9.73
N GLY A 447 -15.93 -21.14 10.18
CA GLY A 447 -16.76 -20.23 9.39
C GLY A 447 -16.01 -18.97 8.93
N LYS A 448 -15.22 -18.35 9.81
CA LYS A 448 -14.38 -17.18 9.48
C LYS A 448 -13.31 -17.50 8.44
N ILE A 449 -12.57 -18.60 8.62
CA ILE A 449 -11.52 -19.00 7.70
C ILE A 449 -12.11 -19.32 6.33
N ALA A 450 -13.24 -20.05 6.30
CA ALA A 450 -13.95 -20.36 5.06
C ALA A 450 -14.44 -19.10 4.33
N GLU A 451 -15.03 -18.15 5.05
CA GLU A 451 -15.50 -16.88 4.48
C GLU A 451 -14.38 -16.10 3.79
N LEU A 452 -13.21 -16.02 4.43
CA LEU A 452 -12.07 -15.26 3.92
C LEU A 452 -11.33 -16.00 2.80
N ALA A 453 -11.30 -17.33 2.82
CA ALA A 453 -10.51 -18.12 1.88
C ALA A 453 -11.28 -18.50 0.60
N LEU A 454 -12.59 -18.75 0.70
CA LEU A 454 -13.32 -19.49 -0.35
C LEU A 454 -14.15 -18.58 -1.27
N GLY A 455 -14.40 -17.32 -0.89
CA GLY A 455 -15.18 -16.35 -1.66
C GLY A 455 -14.73 -16.12 -3.10
N TYR A 456 -13.47 -16.44 -3.41
CA TYR A 456 -12.85 -16.21 -4.71
C TYR A 456 -12.21 -17.47 -5.30
N GLY A 457 -12.85 -18.63 -5.11
CA GLY A 457 -12.38 -19.89 -5.70
C GLY A 457 -11.20 -20.53 -4.98
N GLY A 458 -10.88 -20.08 -3.76
CA GLY A 458 -9.93 -20.76 -2.90
C GLY A 458 -10.29 -22.24 -2.69
N SER A 459 -9.27 -23.04 -2.44
CA SER A 459 -9.37 -24.47 -2.18
C SER A 459 -8.58 -24.81 -0.91
N VAL A 460 -8.26 -26.08 -0.69
CA VAL A 460 -7.54 -26.61 0.47
C VAL A 460 -6.29 -25.77 0.83
N GLY A 461 -5.46 -25.43 -0.18
CA GLY A 461 -4.25 -24.63 0.06
C GLY A 461 -4.54 -23.20 0.57
N ALA A 462 -5.66 -22.59 0.16
CA ALA A 462 -6.06 -21.27 0.65
C ALA A 462 -6.53 -21.33 2.10
N LEU A 463 -7.30 -22.36 2.47
CA LEU A 463 -7.71 -22.59 3.86
C LEU A 463 -6.49 -22.82 4.76
N ALA A 464 -5.57 -23.70 4.34
CA ALA A 464 -4.35 -24.00 5.10
C ALA A 464 -3.46 -22.76 5.31
N SER A 465 -3.38 -21.87 4.31
CA SER A 465 -2.64 -20.62 4.42
C SER A 465 -3.31 -19.59 5.33
N MET A 466 -4.65 -19.57 5.40
CA MET A 466 -5.41 -18.63 6.24
C MET A 466 -5.49 -19.11 7.70
N ASP A 467 -5.46 -20.42 7.93
CA ASP A 467 -5.38 -21.01 9.26
C ASP A 467 -3.95 -20.95 9.84
N LYS A 468 -3.55 -19.75 10.25
CA LYS A 468 -2.22 -19.52 10.86
C LYS A 468 -1.98 -20.36 12.12
N ALA A 469 -3.04 -20.72 12.84
CA ALA A 469 -2.97 -21.53 14.05
C ALA A 469 -2.89 -23.04 13.76
N LYS A 470 -3.11 -23.46 12.51
CA LYS A 470 -3.27 -24.87 12.12
C LYS A 470 -4.27 -25.61 13.01
N SER A 471 -5.36 -24.92 13.33
CA SER A 471 -6.47 -25.40 14.16
C SER A 471 -7.35 -26.44 13.47
N ILE A 472 -7.40 -26.43 12.14
CA ILE A 472 -8.23 -27.32 11.33
C ILE A 472 -7.39 -28.50 10.82
N PRO A 473 -7.78 -29.75 11.10
CA PRO A 473 -7.11 -30.92 10.54
C PRO A 473 -7.11 -30.91 9.01
N GLU A 474 -6.00 -31.32 8.39
CA GLU A 474 -5.82 -31.24 6.93
C GLU A 474 -6.86 -32.09 6.17
N GLU A 475 -7.27 -33.21 6.76
CA GLU A 475 -8.31 -34.11 6.27
C GLU A 475 -9.71 -33.48 6.22
N GLU A 476 -10.00 -32.46 7.05
CA GLU A 476 -11.30 -31.77 7.06
C GLU A 476 -11.38 -30.67 5.98
N LEU A 477 -10.24 -30.21 5.47
CA LEU A 477 -10.19 -29.07 4.54
C LEU A 477 -10.99 -29.29 3.25
N PRO A 478 -10.93 -30.45 2.57
CA PRO A 478 -11.74 -30.69 1.38
C PRO A 478 -13.24 -30.61 1.64
N GLU A 479 -13.72 -31.13 2.77
CA GLU A 479 -15.13 -31.09 3.14
C GLU A 479 -15.59 -29.66 3.41
N LEU A 480 -14.77 -28.84 4.08
CA LEU A 480 -15.07 -27.42 4.31
C LEU A 480 -15.25 -26.65 3.00
N VAL A 481 -14.40 -26.93 2.00
CA VAL A 481 -14.54 -26.34 0.65
C VAL A 481 -15.90 -26.68 0.06
N GLN A 482 -16.31 -27.95 0.15
CA GLN A 482 -17.58 -28.41 -0.42
C GLN A 482 -18.79 -27.83 0.33
N HIS A 483 -18.77 -27.83 1.66
CA HIS A 483 -19.84 -27.26 2.50
C HIS A 483 -20.03 -25.77 2.20
N TRP A 484 -18.95 -24.99 2.10
CA TRP A 484 -19.07 -23.58 1.78
C TRP A 484 -19.62 -23.37 0.37
N ARG A 485 -19.16 -24.11 -0.65
CA ARG A 485 -19.68 -23.98 -2.02
C ARG A 485 -21.16 -24.35 -2.12
N ASN A 486 -21.58 -25.40 -1.42
CA ASN A 486 -22.99 -25.82 -1.36
C ASN A 486 -23.87 -24.76 -0.68
N ALA A 487 -23.36 -24.11 0.36
CA ALA A 487 -24.05 -23.01 1.04
C ALA A 487 -24.07 -21.70 0.23
N ASN A 488 -23.25 -21.58 -0.83
CA ASN A 488 -23.06 -20.35 -1.61
C ASN A 488 -23.18 -20.57 -3.13
N PRO A 489 -24.30 -21.14 -3.61
CA PRO A 489 -24.45 -21.52 -5.00
C PRO A 489 -24.44 -20.31 -5.94
N ASN A 490 -24.95 -19.15 -5.52
CA ASN A 490 -25.02 -17.97 -6.38
C ASN A 490 -23.64 -17.33 -6.55
N ILE A 491 -22.83 -17.32 -5.49
CA ILE A 491 -21.44 -16.85 -5.56
C ILE A 491 -20.62 -17.75 -6.49
N THR A 492 -20.72 -19.07 -6.35
CA THR A 492 -19.96 -20.00 -7.21
C THR A 492 -20.41 -19.91 -8.67
N LYS A 493 -21.72 -19.73 -8.93
CA LYS A 493 -22.24 -19.46 -10.27
C LYS A 493 -21.67 -18.17 -10.84
N PHE A 494 -21.62 -17.10 -10.04
CA PHE A 494 -21.10 -15.80 -10.47
C PHE A 494 -19.63 -15.88 -10.94
N TRP A 495 -18.79 -16.69 -10.28
CA TRP A 495 -17.42 -16.92 -10.74
C TRP A 495 -17.35 -17.40 -12.19
N TRP A 496 -18.17 -18.40 -12.53
CA TRP A 496 -18.18 -19.01 -13.85
C TRP A 496 -18.94 -18.19 -14.89
N ASP A 497 -19.90 -17.38 -14.46
CA ASP A 497 -20.54 -16.39 -15.34
C ASP A 497 -19.54 -15.30 -15.75
N CYS A 498 -18.70 -14.81 -14.84
CA CYS A 498 -17.60 -13.91 -15.17
C CYS A 498 -16.59 -14.55 -16.13
N ASP A 499 -16.22 -15.81 -15.91
CA ASP A 499 -15.32 -16.56 -16.79
C ASP A 499 -15.87 -16.64 -18.23
N LYS A 500 -17.13 -17.07 -18.36
CA LYS A 500 -17.83 -17.18 -19.65
C LYS A 500 -17.97 -15.81 -20.32
N ALA A 501 -18.34 -14.78 -19.57
CA ALA A 501 -18.52 -13.42 -20.09
C ALA A 501 -17.20 -12.84 -20.62
N ALA A 502 -16.10 -12.99 -19.87
CA ALA A 502 -14.79 -12.55 -20.30
C ALA A 502 -14.32 -13.29 -21.55
N LYS A 503 -14.43 -14.62 -21.58
CA LYS A 503 -14.06 -15.42 -22.75
C LYS A 503 -14.89 -15.05 -23.97
N LYS A 504 -16.21 -14.89 -23.81
CA LYS A 504 -17.11 -14.48 -24.89
C LYS A 504 -16.74 -13.09 -25.43
N ALA A 505 -16.54 -12.11 -24.56
CA ALA A 505 -16.12 -10.77 -24.96
C ALA A 505 -14.82 -10.80 -25.78
N ILE A 506 -13.82 -11.56 -25.34
CA ILE A 506 -12.53 -11.70 -26.05
C ILE A 506 -12.68 -12.41 -27.41
N ARG A 507 -13.37 -13.54 -27.48
CA ARG A 507 -13.50 -14.32 -28.74
C ARG A 507 -14.34 -13.60 -29.78
N GLU A 508 -15.50 -13.10 -29.36
CA GLU A 508 -16.49 -12.52 -30.26
C GLU A 508 -16.28 -11.01 -30.47
N LYS A 509 -15.28 -10.41 -29.79
CA LYS A 509 -14.96 -8.97 -29.85
C LYS A 509 -16.20 -8.11 -29.55
N THR A 510 -16.91 -8.46 -28.48
CA THR A 510 -18.23 -7.91 -28.16
C THR A 510 -18.30 -7.40 -26.72
N THR A 511 -19.46 -6.86 -26.35
CA THR A 511 -19.80 -6.53 -24.96
C THR A 511 -20.76 -7.57 -24.39
N VAL A 512 -20.43 -8.12 -23.22
CA VAL A 512 -21.30 -9.02 -22.46
C VAL A 512 -21.69 -8.33 -21.16
N THR A 513 -22.98 -8.23 -20.89
CA THR A 513 -23.52 -7.61 -19.67
C THR A 513 -23.98 -8.69 -18.70
N LEU A 514 -23.57 -8.57 -17.44
CA LEU A 514 -24.03 -9.38 -16.31
C LEU A 514 -24.94 -8.55 -15.39
N HIS A 515 -25.43 -9.17 -14.32
CA HIS A 515 -26.23 -8.52 -13.28
C HIS A 515 -25.50 -7.32 -12.65
N HIS A 516 -26.30 -6.42 -12.06
CA HIS A 516 -25.84 -5.18 -11.43
C HIS A 516 -24.99 -4.26 -12.32
N GLY A 517 -25.15 -4.35 -13.63
CA GLY A 517 -24.52 -3.42 -14.58
C GLY A 517 -23.05 -3.72 -14.88
N ILE A 518 -22.53 -4.88 -14.45
CA ILE A 518 -21.17 -5.31 -14.79
C ILE A 518 -21.09 -5.63 -16.29
N LYS A 519 -20.11 -5.06 -16.99
CA LYS A 519 -19.93 -5.29 -18.44
C LYS A 519 -18.52 -5.72 -18.76
N PHE A 520 -18.39 -6.81 -19.49
CA PHE A 520 -17.14 -7.25 -20.13
C PHE A 520 -17.12 -6.70 -21.54
N ILE A 521 -16.25 -5.72 -21.80
CA ILE A 521 -16.21 -4.97 -23.05
C ILE A 521 -14.86 -5.24 -23.73
N TYR A 522 -14.89 -5.78 -24.94
CA TYR A 522 -13.69 -5.83 -25.77
C TYR A 522 -13.52 -4.53 -26.56
N ASP A 523 -12.45 -3.79 -26.26
CA ASP A 523 -11.91 -2.73 -27.12
C ASP A 523 -10.66 -3.28 -27.82
N PRO A 524 -10.27 -2.84 -29.03
CA PRO A 524 -9.10 -3.37 -29.72
C PRO A 524 -7.84 -3.42 -28.84
N GLY A 525 -7.47 -4.64 -28.45
CA GLY A 525 -6.30 -4.93 -27.61
C GLY A 525 -6.51 -4.78 -26.10
N ILE A 526 -7.73 -4.52 -25.60
CA ILE A 526 -8.01 -4.41 -24.16
C ILE A 526 -9.36 -5.06 -23.84
N LEU A 527 -9.39 -5.92 -22.81
CA LEU A 527 -10.64 -6.31 -22.16
C LEU A 527 -10.88 -5.35 -21.00
N PHE A 528 -11.99 -4.62 -21.04
CA PHE A 528 -12.48 -3.86 -19.89
C PHE A 528 -13.53 -4.64 -19.12
N ILE A 529 -13.46 -4.57 -17.80
CA ILE A 529 -14.57 -4.92 -16.92
C ILE A 529 -15.10 -3.63 -16.32
N GLN A 530 -16.24 -3.15 -16.82
CA GLN A 530 -16.94 -2.01 -16.26
C GLN A 530 -17.72 -2.44 -15.01
N LEU A 531 -17.48 -1.73 -13.91
CA LEU A 531 -18.13 -1.91 -12.62
C LEU A 531 -19.47 -1.15 -12.56
N PRO A 532 -20.32 -1.43 -11.55
CA PRO A 532 -21.56 -0.68 -11.35
C PRO A 532 -21.35 0.84 -11.18
N SER A 533 -20.22 1.25 -10.60
CA SER A 533 -19.78 2.64 -10.45
C SER A 533 -19.45 3.34 -11.79
N GLY A 534 -19.38 2.59 -12.89
CA GLY A 534 -18.91 3.06 -14.20
C GLY A 534 -17.40 2.95 -14.41
N ARG A 535 -16.61 2.74 -13.35
CA ARG A 535 -15.16 2.54 -13.43
C ARG A 535 -14.82 1.26 -14.19
N LYS A 536 -13.70 1.25 -14.91
CA LYS A 536 -13.26 0.11 -15.73
C LYS A 536 -11.96 -0.48 -15.21
N LEU A 537 -11.93 -1.80 -15.03
CA LEU A 537 -10.71 -2.58 -14.84
C LEU A 537 -10.17 -2.98 -16.21
N SER A 538 -8.87 -2.82 -16.43
CA SER A 538 -8.25 -2.97 -17.74
C SER A 538 -7.33 -4.19 -17.80
N TYR A 539 -7.53 -5.04 -18.81
CA TYR A 539 -6.71 -6.22 -19.08
C TYR A 539 -6.09 -6.07 -20.47
N ILE A 540 -4.79 -5.75 -20.50
CA ILE A 540 -4.07 -5.40 -21.73
C ILE A 540 -3.74 -6.66 -22.55
N ARG A 541 -3.98 -6.59 -23.87
CA ARG A 541 -3.71 -7.63 -24.87
C ARG A 541 -4.22 -9.01 -24.42
N PRO A 542 -5.53 -9.14 -24.13
CA PRO A 542 -6.11 -10.38 -23.62
C PRO A 542 -6.08 -11.46 -24.71
N LYS A 543 -5.83 -12.70 -24.31
CA LYS A 543 -5.87 -13.90 -25.14
C LYS A 543 -6.61 -15.01 -24.42
N ILE A 544 -7.07 -15.97 -25.21
CA ILE A 544 -7.55 -17.25 -24.71
C ILE A 544 -6.59 -18.31 -25.22
N GLU A 545 -6.07 -19.10 -24.30
CA GLU A 545 -5.05 -20.12 -24.54
C GLU A 545 -5.50 -21.42 -23.87
N PRO A 546 -5.16 -22.60 -24.41
CA PRO A 546 -5.44 -23.85 -23.72
C PRO A 546 -4.69 -23.91 -22.38
N HIS A 547 -5.29 -24.54 -21.38
CA HIS A 547 -4.64 -24.76 -20.10
C HIS A 547 -3.55 -25.83 -20.24
N GLU A 548 -2.37 -25.65 -19.61
CA GLU A 548 -1.29 -26.66 -19.75
C GLU A 548 -1.56 -27.96 -18.95
N THR A 549 -2.42 -27.90 -17.94
CA THR A 549 -2.61 -28.95 -16.91
C THR A 549 -4.05 -29.44 -16.77
N PHE A 550 -5.06 -28.63 -17.10
CA PHE A 550 -6.47 -29.01 -16.99
C PHE A 550 -7.14 -29.02 -18.37
N SER A 551 -8.28 -29.69 -18.49
CA SER A 551 -9.08 -29.59 -19.70
C SER A 551 -9.73 -28.20 -19.82
N GLY A 552 -9.64 -27.59 -21.00
CA GLY A 552 -10.26 -26.30 -21.32
C GLY A 552 -9.28 -25.15 -21.50
N ASP A 553 -9.84 -23.95 -21.59
CA ASP A 553 -9.09 -22.74 -21.91
C ASP A 553 -8.93 -21.81 -20.69
N LYS A 554 -7.79 -21.11 -20.63
CA LYS A 554 -7.48 -20.02 -19.70
C LYS A 554 -7.49 -18.67 -20.40
N ILE A 555 -7.68 -17.60 -19.62
CA ILE A 555 -7.53 -16.23 -20.10
C ILE A 555 -6.12 -15.77 -19.73
N THR A 556 -5.39 -15.17 -20.66
CA THR A 556 -4.11 -14.51 -20.37
C THR A 556 -4.09 -13.06 -20.82
N TYR A 557 -3.30 -12.23 -20.17
CA TYR A 557 -3.19 -10.79 -20.46
C TYR A 557 -1.79 -10.30 -20.06
N GLU A 558 -1.40 -9.13 -20.51
CA GLU A 558 -0.16 -8.49 -20.08
C GLU A 558 -0.38 -7.61 -18.86
N GLY A 559 0.46 -7.77 -17.85
CA GLY A 559 0.32 -7.08 -16.58
C GLY A 559 1.59 -7.13 -15.74
N MET A 560 1.59 -6.34 -14.67
CA MET A 560 2.68 -6.32 -13.69
C MET A 560 2.59 -7.53 -12.75
N GLU A 561 3.57 -8.42 -12.77
CA GLU A 561 3.62 -9.52 -11.81
C GLU A 561 3.98 -9.03 -10.40
N GLN A 562 3.32 -9.59 -9.37
CA GLN A 562 3.37 -9.05 -8.02
C GLN A 562 4.72 -9.24 -7.31
N THR A 563 5.47 -10.31 -7.62
CA THR A 563 6.70 -10.71 -6.93
C THR A 563 7.93 -10.15 -7.63
N SER A 564 8.11 -10.45 -8.92
CA SER A 564 9.24 -9.99 -9.73
C SER A 564 9.14 -8.51 -10.11
N LYS A 565 7.96 -7.91 -10.01
CA LYS A 565 7.67 -6.54 -10.47
C LYS A 565 8.05 -6.33 -11.95
N GLN A 566 7.93 -7.37 -12.76
CA GLN A 566 8.16 -7.32 -14.19
C GLN A 566 6.84 -7.31 -14.96
N TRP A 567 6.84 -6.60 -16.09
CA TRP A 567 5.75 -6.64 -17.07
C TRP A 567 5.84 -7.95 -17.87
N LYS A 568 4.84 -8.82 -17.73
CA LYS A 568 4.80 -10.11 -18.44
C LYS A 568 3.37 -10.55 -18.73
N ARG A 569 3.24 -11.66 -19.44
CA ARG A 569 1.95 -12.34 -19.64
C ARG A 569 1.56 -13.09 -18.37
N LEU A 570 0.37 -12.82 -17.86
CA LEU A 570 -0.24 -13.38 -16.66
C LEU A 570 -1.50 -14.15 -17.05
N ASP A 571 -1.85 -15.14 -16.25
CA ASP A 571 -3.10 -15.87 -16.34
C ASP A 571 -4.18 -15.30 -15.41
N THR A 572 -5.43 -15.54 -15.76
CA THR A 572 -6.60 -15.26 -14.94
C THR A 572 -7.74 -16.20 -15.31
N TYR A 573 -8.72 -16.29 -14.42
CA TYR A 573 -9.89 -17.15 -14.54
C TYR A 573 -11.04 -16.55 -13.73
N GLY A 574 -12.27 -17.05 -13.93
CA GLY A 574 -13.50 -16.53 -13.31
C GLY A 574 -13.38 -16.05 -11.86
N PRO A 575 -13.05 -16.93 -10.90
CA PRO A 575 -12.86 -16.54 -9.50
C PRO A 575 -11.86 -15.39 -9.26
N LYS A 576 -10.73 -15.35 -9.98
CA LYS A 576 -9.77 -14.24 -9.89
C LYS A 576 -10.31 -12.93 -10.45
N LEU A 577 -11.13 -12.99 -11.51
CA LEU A 577 -11.85 -11.82 -12.02
C LEU A 577 -12.86 -11.32 -10.99
N VAL A 578 -13.58 -12.21 -10.31
CA VAL A 578 -14.52 -11.86 -9.24
C VAL A 578 -13.80 -11.22 -8.06
N GLU A 579 -12.65 -11.74 -7.63
CA GLU A 579 -11.83 -11.08 -6.60
C GLU A 579 -11.51 -9.64 -6.97
N ASN A 580 -11.04 -9.40 -8.20
CA ASN A 580 -10.73 -8.06 -8.66
C ASN A 580 -11.97 -7.16 -8.70
N ILE A 581 -13.12 -7.67 -9.17
CA ILE A 581 -14.39 -6.93 -9.22
C ILE A 581 -14.82 -6.53 -7.81
N VAL A 582 -14.83 -7.47 -6.87
CA VAL A 582 -15.32 -7.23 -5.50
C VAL A 582 -14.42 -6.24 -4.76
N GLN A 583 -13.11 -6.44 -4.80
CA GLN A 583 -12.15 -5.51 -4.19
C GLN A 583 -12.24 -4.10 -4.81
N ALA A 584 -12.48 -4.02 -6.12
CA ALA A 584 -12.63 -2.76 -6.82
C ALA A 584 -13.95 -2.05 -6.47
N VAL A 585 -15.06 -2.77 -6.37
CA VAL A 585 -16.35 -2.21 -5.94
C VAL A 585 -16.30 -1.77 -4.47
N ALA A 586 -15.64 -2.53 -3.58
CA ALA A 586 -15.42 -2.13 -2.20
C ALA A 586 -14.63 -0.82 -2.09
N ARG A 587 -13.55 -0.69 -2.89
CA ARG A 587 -12.80 0.57 -3.03
C ARG A 587 -13.69 1.71 -3.49
N ASP A 588 -14.56 1.48 -4.47
CA ASP A 588 -15.46 2.52 -4.99
C ASP A 588 -16.51 2.93 -3.95
N CYS A 589 -16.95 2.01 -3.08
CA CYS A 589 -17.80 2.36 -1.94
C CYS A 589 -17.06 3.25 -0.95
N LEU A 590 -15.81 2.93 -0.62
CA LEU A 590 -14.95 3.75 0.23
C LEU A 590 -14.74 5.14 -0.36
N ALA A 591 -14.50 5.24 -1.67
CA ALA A 591 -14.36 6.52 -2.36
C ALA A 591 -15.61 7.41 -2.22
N GLU A 592 -16.81 6.86 -2.44
CA GLU A 592 -18.07 7.60 -2.26
C GLU A 592 -18.25 8.05 -0.81
N ALA A 593 -17.92 7.21 0.17
CA ALA A 593 -17.95 7.57 1.58
C ALA A 593 -16.96 8.69 1.92
N MET A 594 -15.73 8.63 1.40
CA MET A 594 -14.72 9.66 1.58
C MET A 594 -15.18 11.02 1.01
N PHE A 595 -15.83 11.03 -0.16
CA PHE A 595 -16.41 12.26 -0.72
C PHE A 595 -17.49 12.84 0.18
N LYS A 596 -18.44 12.03 0.66
CA LYS A 596 -19.54 12.48 1.54
C LYS A 596 -19.03 13.05 2.86
N VAL A 597 -18.08 12.36 3.50
CA VAL A 597 -17.46 12.78 4.76
C VAL A 597 -16.70 14.10 4.58
N THR A 598 -15.89 14.21 3.51
CA THR A 598 -15.14 15.44 3.21
C THR A 598 -16.09 16.60 2.88
N ALA A 599 -17.14 16.37 2.09
CA ALA A 599 -18.16 17.37 1.77
C ALA A 599 -18.93 17.85 3.00
N SER A 600 -19.03 17.02 4.05
CA SER A 600 -19.60 17.39 5.35
C SER A 600 -18.62 18.16 6.24
N GLY A 601 -17.44 18.51 5.73
CA GLY A 601 -16.43 19.32 6.40
C GLY A 601 -15.55 18.54 7.39
N TYR A 602 -15.46 17.22 7.26
CA TYR A 602 -14.57 16.38 8.06
C TYR A 602 -13.28 16.07 7.30
N ASP A 603 -12.15 16.48 7.86
CA ASP A 603 -10.84 16.32 7.26
C ASP A 603 -10.28 14.91 7.50
N ILE A 604 -10.13 14.14 6.42
CA ILE A 604 -9.46 12.84 6.45
C ILE A 604 -7.93 13.07 6.45
N VAL A 605 -7.22 12.40 7.36
CA VAL A 605 -5.75 12.49 7.49
C VAL A 605 -5.02 11.24 6.99
N MET A 606 -5.68 10.09 7.06
CA MET A 606 -5.23 8.84 6.48
C MET A 606 -6.39 7.85 6.42
N HIS A 607 -6.18 6.72 5.76
CA HIS A 607 -7.13 5.61 5.73
C HIS A 607 -6.38 4.27 5.70
N VAL A 608 -6.96 3.23 6.30
CA VAL A 608 -6.38 1.90 6.48
C VAL A 608 -7.42 0.85 6.07
N HIS A 609 -7.14 0.10 5.02
CA HIS A 609 -8.09 -0.82 4.39
C HIS A 609 -9.41 -0.12 4.01
N ASP A 610 -10.50 -0.44 4.71
CA ASP A 610 -11.85 0.08 4.53
C ASP A 610 -12.23 1.11 5.62
N GLU A 611 -11.24 1.54 6.41
CA GLU A 611 -11.35 2.49 7.52
C GLU A 611 -10.79 3.86 7.13
N ILE A 612 -11.49 4.94 7.48
CA ILE A 612 -10.99 6.32 7.39
C ILE A 612 -10.72 6.90 8.77
N ILE A 613 -9.68 7.72 8.88
CA ILE A 613 -9.28 8.40 10.11
C ILE A 613 -9.38 9.91 9.87
N MET A 614 -10.18 10.58 10.69
CA MET A 614 -10.38 12.03 10.63
C MET A 614 -9.79 12.73 11.84
N ASP A 615 -9.21 13.90 11.65
CA ASP A 615 -8.61 14.75 12.68
C ASP A 615 -9.58 15.88 13.00
N VAL A 616 -10.37 15.73 14.08
CA VAL A 616 -11.59 16.51 14.33
C VAL A 616 -11.48 17.31 15.63
N PRO A 617 -11.82 18.62 15.65
CA PRO A 617 -11.93 19.38 16.89
C PRO A 617 -12.82 18.71 17.94
N LYS A 618 -12.43 18.73 19.21
CA LYS A 618 -13.15 18.03 20.29
C LYS A 618 -14.61 18.47 20.47
N ASP A 619 -14.95 19.67 20.03
CA ASP A 619 -16.28 20.28 20.08
C ASP A 619 -17.10 20.09 18.78
N LYS A 620 -16.52 19.45 17.75
CA LYS A 620 -17.16 19.21 16.46
C LYS A 620 -17.47 17.72 16.26
N GLY A 621 -18.68 17.45 15.75
CA GLY A 621 -19.11 16.14 15.25
C GLY A 621 -19.19 15.04 16.30
N SER A 622 -19.80 13.92 15.91
CA SER A 622 -19.85 12.69 16.73
C SER A 622 -19.53 11.45 15.89
N VAL A 623 -19.18 10.36 16.57
CA VAL A 623 -19.00 9.05 15.93
C VAL A 623 -20.28 8.63 15.19
N GLU A 624 -21.44 8.80 15.83
CA GLU A 624 -22.73 8.44 15.24
C GLU A 624 -23.03 9.24 13.97
N GLU A 625 -22.81 10.56 13.98
CA GLU A 625 -22.99 11.43 12.82
C GLU A 625 -22.13 10.98 11.64
N ILE A 626 -20.84 10.75 11.88
CA ILE A 626 -19.90 10.32 10.84
C ILE A 626 -20.24 8.93 10.33
N CYS A 627 -20.58 7.98 11.21
CA CYS A 627 -21.00 6.63 10.80
C CYS A 627 -22.28 6.68 9.95
N ASN A 628 -23.22 7.57 10.27
CA ASN A 628 -24.43 7.75 9.47
C ASN A 628 -24.08 8.25 8.06
N ILE A 629 -23.23 9.28 7.93
CA ILE A 629 -22.76 9.81 6.64
C ILE A 629 -21.98 8.74 5.85
N PHE A 630 -21.08 8.02 6.52
CA PHE A 630 -20.23 6.99 5.93
C PHE A 630 -21.03 5.78 5.43
N GLY A 631 -22.07 5.39 6.16
CA GLY A 631 -22.95 4.26 5.85
C GLY A 631 -24.11 4.60 4.89
N GLU A 632 -24.27 5.84 4.47
CA GLU A 632 -25.35 6.25 3.58
C GLU A 632 -25.36 5.45 2.26
N SER A 633 -26.56 5.15 1.77
CA SER A 633 -26.73 4.44 0.49
C SER A 633 -26.04 5.16 -0.68
N ILE A 634 -25.51 4.36 -1.60
CA ILE A 634 -24.83 4.83 -2.81
C ILE A 634 -25.76 4.64 -4.01
N GLU A 635 -25.89 5.66 -4.85
CA GLU A 635 -26.86 5.68 -5.95
C GLU A 635 -26.72 4.51 -6.94
N TRP A 636 -25.48 4.15 -7.29
CA TRP A 636 -25.19 3.04 -8.19
C TRP A 636 -25.18 1.66 -7.50
N ALA A 637 -25.23 1.61 -6.15
CA ALA A 637 -25.19 0.39 -5.35
C ALA A 637 -26.49 0.16 -4.55
N LYS A 638 -27.64 0.44 -5.17
CA LYS A 638 -28.94 0.26 -4.50
C LYS A 638 -29.11 -1.18 -4.00
N GLY A 639 -29.51 -1.30 -2.73
CA GLY A 639 -29.71 -2.59 -2.06
C GLY A 639 -28.44 -3.24 -1.51
N LEU A 640 -27.25 -2.66 -1.70
CA LEU A 640 -26.05 -3.08 -0.99
C LEU A 640 -26.17 -2.63 0.48
N PRO A 641 -26.22 -3.54 1.46
CA PRO A 641 -26.34 -3.17 2.86
C PRO A 641 -25.01 -2.63 3.37
N LEU A 642 -24.78 -1.32 3.24
CA LEU A 642 -23.63 -0.64 3.85
C LEU A 642 -23.92 -0.39 5.33
N ARG A 643 -22.97 -0.73 6.18
CA ARG A 643 -23.00 -0.44 7.61
C ARG A 643 -21.62 0.09 7.99
N ALA A 644 -21.62 1.22 8.68
CA ALA A 644 -20.44 1.78 9.31
C ALA A 644 -20.43 1.38 10.78
N ASP A 645 -19.25 1.06 11.30
CA ASP A 645 -18.97 1.08 12.73
C ASP A 645 -17.79 2.04 12.95
N GLY A 646 -17.71 2.65 14.13
CA GLY A 646 -16.71 3.68 14.39
C GLY A 646 -16.50 3.95 15.88
N TYR A 647 -15.44 4.70 16.17
CA TYR A 647 -15.02 5.06 17.52
C TYR A 647 -14.24 6.37 17.50
N GLU A 648 -14.03 6.97 18.67
CA GLU A 648 -13.16 8.13 18.84
C GLU A 648 -11.98 7.79 19.76
N CYS A 649 -10.83 8.42 19.52
CA CYS A 649 -9.62 8.15 20.28
C CYS A 649 -8.65 9.35 20.30
N SER A 650 -7.82 9.44 21.34
CA SER A 650 -6.79 10.48 21.49
C SER A 650 -5.49 10.19 20.75
N TYR A 651 -5.33 8.95 20.29
CA TYR A 651 -4.25 8.46 19.44
C TYR A 651 -4.79 7.29 18.63
N TYR A 652 -4.18 6.98 17.50
CA TYR A 652 -4.70 5.90 16.65
C TYR A 652 -4.50 4.53 17.32
N MET A 653 -5.57 3.75 17.38
CA MET A 653 -5.59 2.37 17.86
C MET A 653 -6.62 1.60 17.04
N LYS A 654 -6.73 0.29 17.19
CA LYS A 654 -7.83 -0.49 16.59
C LYS A 654 -8.64 -1.13 17.69
N ASP A 655 -9.96 -0.94 17.64
CA ASP A 655 -10.94 -1.59 18.50
C ASP A 655 -11.17 -3.08 18.13
#